data_AF-A0ABC8V975-F1
#
_entry.id   AF-A0ABC8V975-F1
#
_cell.length_a   1.000
_cell.length_b   1.000
_cell.length_c   1.000
_cell.angle_alpha   90.00
_cell.angle_beta   90.00
_cell.angle_gamma   90.00
#
_symmetry.space_group_name_H-M   'P 1'
#
loop_
_entity.id
_entity.type
_entity.pdbx_description
1 polymer ?
#
loop_
_entity_poly.entity_id
_entity_poly.type
_entity_poly.pdbx_seq_one_letter_code
_entity_poly.pdbx_strand_id
1 'polypeptide(L)'
;MASVAETSSIPPELAIGSRPLLVRFNDGEQKPGAMVMDPFDVELREARTELDMLRGKECRACLEGEWLLMSDEGTGECFLLSLASLCKIPLPPLPADDAQSLSQCALSSPTPADCTVVFSTNFDNYLLCCRPGDEGWRKLPVETDGTYRLAMGSIVSSRGRMYADTEMGTFIAVDASMPSSSGVAIERTGIPRPSTMRWPCKPSLVESDGDIFLLQFYIHGFSHSSEVVDMDIHLLDTSAYVWNKVESIGDRTIFVAGDSCVVLPSASRAGIQPGYIHVLHKLCRDGVRLYTIRLHDRTMSCTLLPGSYDNMCWVVPSSFIKKKNEESAFTLFSSESNIKINKPAFDEDVEQVAAPWSSLPVDMVDELVSRLSFIDYLSVRQVCKRWSSISKPAQYAKRYPTYPVLMSICSSSAGTFKLFDPITEKEYTLKNSSLVSCDDYFQMLLFAKHGWVLVLRGSRYLYATNPFTGEMLELPEIPWLRNQFDGISFSSAPKSPDCVVCAIDKTRNAAHNNLVMVWHAGDEHWTQLEIDDNTQFCSSYSNPVFYHDEFYCLGTRGNLGVFNPHNMTWRVLDKPGAILDGDPKPGDQYCHLLEFRDNLIAIFRPHEDGPMDLYRLDMSQMVWTKVERLDNEVVFVDNWNAVMVPAPRDTCCNRIYVSKLGGYNEEKESNSSAFYDLKSRKYYPSYFNLTERMNSIWIEPNFKSQ
;
A
#
# COMPACT_ATOMS: atom_id res chain seq x y z
N MET A 1 -29.35 -6.97 53.81
CA MET A 1 -28.11 -7.09 53.04
C MET A 1 -28.47 -6.78 51.60
N ALA A 2 -28.18 -5.56 51.15
CA ALA A 2 -28.33 -5.15 49.76
C ALA A 2 -27.11 -5.66 48.99
N SER A 3 -27.34 -6.49 47.96
CA SER A 3 -26.29 -6.85 47.01
C SER A 3 -26.15 -5.71 46.02
N VAL A 4 -25.00 -5.04 46.07
CA VAL A 4 -24.56 -4.08 45.07
C VAL A 4 -24.44 -4.83 43.75
N ALA A 5 -25.22 -4.43 42.75
CA ALA A 5 -24.98 -4.82 41.37
C ALA A 5 -23.67 -4.15 40.94
N GLU A 6 -22.63 -4.96 40.75
CA GLU A 6 -21.41 -4.52 40.07
C GLU A 6 -21.79 -4.17 38.63
N THR A 7 -21.99 -2.89 38.38
CA THR A 7 -22.01 -2.31 37.04
C THR A 7 -20.56 -2.34 36.55
N SER A 8 -20.21 -3.34 35.75
CA SER A 8 -18.93 -3.31 35.04
C SER A 8 -19.05 -2.22 33.96
N SER A 9 -18.50 -1.06 34.26
CA SER A 9 -18.59 0.13 33.41
C SER A 9 -17.49 0.06 32.35
N ILE A 10 -17.88 0.18 31.08
CA ILE A 10 -16.95 0.46 29.99
C ILE A 10 -16.14 1.71 30.39
N PRO A 11 -14.80 1.71 30.31
CA PRO A 11 -14.01 2.88 30.62
C PRO A 11 -14.52 4.10 29.84
N PRO A 12 -14.57 5.31 30.43
CA PRO A 12 -15.09 6.51 29.75
C PRO A 12 -14.42 6.78 28.39
N GLU A 13 -13.17 6.39 28.24
CA GLU A 13 -12.37 6.51 27.00
C GLU A 13 -12.87 5.56 25.90
N LEU A 14 -13.38 4.38 26.26
CA LEU A 14 -13.95 3.36 25.37
C LEU A 14 -15.48 3.47 25.24
N ALA A 15 -16.08 4.53 25.78
CA ALA A 15 -17.52 4.76 25.68
C ALA A 15 -17.92 4.96 24.21
N ILE A 16 -18.87 4.15 23.73
CA ILE A 16 -19.38 4.24 22.36
C ILE A 16 -19.88 5.68 22.11
N GLY A 17 -19.27 6.35 21.13
CA GLY A 17 -19.55 7.76 20.80
C GLY A 17 -18.45 8.75 21.20
N SER A 18 -17.35 8.29 21.83
CA SER A 18 -16.19 9.11 22.20
C SER A 18 -15.13 9.18 21.11
N ARG A 19 -14.92 8.09 20.32
CA ARG A 19 -13.94 7.92 19.23
C ARG A 19 -14.39 6.86 18.21
N PRO A 20 -13.75 6.72 17.03
CA PRO A 20 -13.83 5.52 16.20
C PRO A 20 -13.34 4.30 16.98
N LEU A 21 -14.13 3.23 16.97
CA LEU A 21 -13.84 2.02 17.74
C LEU A 21 -13.88 0.80 16.83
N LEU A 22 -13.16 -0.24 17.25
CA LEU A 22 -13.28 -1.58 16.68
C LEU A 22 -14.19 -2.43 17.56
N VAL A 23 -15.16 -3.08 16.93
CA VAL A 23 -15.99 -4.09 17.59
C VAL A 23 -15.60 -5.45 17.05
N ARG A 24 -15.22 -6.36 17.94
CA ARG A 24 -14.94 -7.76 17.64
C ARG A 24 -16.13 -8.61 18.11
N PHE A 25 -16.72 -9.33 17.18
CA PHE A 25 -17.74 -10.34 17.46
C PHE A 25 -17.03 -11.67 17.71
N ASN A 26 -17.46 -12.42 18.73
CA ASN A 26 -16.87 -13.71 19.03
C ASN A 26 -17.79 -14.81 18.49
N ASP A 27 -17.31 -15.58 17.52
CA ASP A 27 -18.08 -16.70 16.98
C ASP A 27 -18.09 -17.89 17.95
N GLY A 28 -19.28 -18.26 18.45
CA GLY A 28 -19.56 -19.49 19.20
C GLY A 28 -20.39 -19.30 20.48
N GLU A 29 -21.30 -20.26 20.75
CA GLU A 29 -22.26 -20.25 21.88
C GLU A 29 -21.63 -20.19 23.30
N GLN A 30 -20.32 -20.49 23.43
CA GLN A 30 -19.62 -20.51 24.72
C GLN A 30 -18.59 -19.39 24.92
N LYS A 31 -18.47 -18.43 23.98
CA LYS A 31 -17.48 -17.34 24.08
C LYS A 31 -18.06 -16.09 24.78
N PRO A 32 -17.21 -15.27 25.43
CA PRO A 32 -17.63 -14.02 26.07
C PRO A 32 -18.29 -13.05 25.07
N GLY A 33 -19.10 -12.11 25.55
CA GLY A 33 -19.78 -11.09 24.72
C GLY A 33 -18.82 -10.28 23.83
N ALA A 34 -19.39 -9.52 22.88
CA ALA A 34 -18.62 -8.71 21.94
C ALA A 34 -17.61 -7.78 22.66
N MET A 35 -16.44 -7.62 22.06
CA MET A 35 -15.35 -6.81 22.61
C MET A 35 -15.24 -5.50 21.85
N VAL A 36 -14.95 -4.42 22.55
CA VAL A 36 -14.69 -3.09 21.97
C VAL A 36 -13.25 -2.69 22.28
N MET A 37 -12.59 -2.08 21.31
CA MET A 37 -11.21 -1.59 21.40
C MET A 37 -11.11 -0.21 20.76
N ASP A 38 -10.33 0.68 21.39
CA ASP A 38 -9.80 1.87 20.72
C ASP A 38 -8.48 1.46 20.06
N PRO A 39 -8.42 1.35 18.72
CA PRO A 39 -7.18 0.95 18.03
C PRO A 39 -6.09 2.03 18.06
N PHE A 40 -6.40 3.22 18.55
CA PHE A 40 -5.47 4.33 18.70
C PHE A 40 -4.95 4.47 20.14
N ASP A 41 -5.42 3.64 21.07
CA ASP A 41 -4.83 3.51 22.39
C ASP A 41 -3.48 2.80 22.29
N VAL A 42 -2.43 3.39 22.87
CA VAL A 42 -1.07 2.84 22.89
C VAL A 42 -1.04 1.46 23.54
N GLU A 43 -1.90 1.22 24.53
CA GLU A 43 -1.99 -0.07 25.22
C GLU A 43 -2.94 -1.06 24.55
N LEU A 44 -3.67 -0.64 23.50
CA LEU A 44 -4.66 -1.45 22.77
C LEU A 44 -5.63 -2.19 23.72
N ARG A 45 -6.13 -1.49 24.74
CA ARG A 45 -6.97 -2.10 25.77
C ARG A 45 -8.31 -2.54 25.17
N GLU A 46 -8.73 -3.75 25.51
CA GLU A 46 -10.05 -4.29 25.16
C GLU A 46 -11.02 -4.19 26.34
N ALA A 47 -12.26 -3.77 26.08
CA ALA A 47 -13.36 -3.81 27.03
C ALA A 47 -14.46 -4.77 26.55
N ARG A 48 -15.07 -5.50 27.49
CA ARG A 48 -16.26 -6.31 27.22
C ARG A 48 -17.48 -5.41 27.11
N THR A 49 -18.32 -5.70 26.13
CA THR A 49 -19.66 -5.10 26.03
C THR A 49 -20.67 -6.07 26.64
N GLU A 50 -21.41 -5.62 27.66
CA GLU A 50 -22.50 -6.39 28.27
C GLU A 50 -23.84 -6.27 27.50
N LEU A 51 -23.79 -5.86 26.24
CA LEU A 51 -24.98 -5.77 25.39
C LEU A 51 -25.47 -7.18 25.03
N ASP A 52 -26.45 -7.68 25.78
CA ASP A 52 -27.11 -8.97 25.51
C ASP A 52 -27.66 -9.07 24.08
N MET A 53 -27.98 -7.92 23.47
CA MET A 53 -28.42 -7.81 22.08
C MET A 53 -27.40 -8.31 21.06
N LEU A 54 -26.10 -8.32 21.41
CA LEU A 54 -25.01 -8.76 20.53
C LEU A 54 -24.63 -10.23 20.77
N ARG A 55 -25.11 -10.84 21.86
CA ARG A 55 -24.67 -12.18 22.28
C ARG A 55 -25.24 -13.23 21.32
N GLY A 56 -24.35 -14.07 20.78
CA GLY A 56 -24.71 -15.17 19.88
C GLY A 56 -25.12 -14.72 18.46
N LYS A 57 -24.92 -13.45 18.11
CA LYS A 57 -25.31 -12.90 16.81
C LYS A 57 -24.11 -12.57 15.95
N GLU A 58 -24.30 -12.67 14.65
CA GLU A 58 -23.31 -12.33 13.65
C GLU A 58 -23.56 -10.92 13.12
N CYS A 59 -22.50 -10.10 13.04
CA CYS A 59 -22.54 -8.84 12.33
C CYS A 59 -22.22 -9.07 10.85
N ARG A 60 -23.16 -8.74 9.96
CA ARG A 60 -23.02 -8.89 8.51
C ARG A 60 -22.42 -7.65 7.84
N ALA A 61 -22.73 -6.45 8.36
CA ALA A 61 -22.19 -5.20 7.84
C ALA A 61 -22.25 -4.08 8.87
N CYS A 62 -21.32 -3.12 8.78
CA CYS A 62 -21.48 -1.80 9.39
C CYS A 62 -21.79 -0.79 8.28
N LEU A 63 -22.90 -0.07 8.43
CA LEU A 63 -23.48 0.83 7.45
C LEU A 63 -23.54 2.24 8.05
N GLU A 64 -23.17 3.25 7.25
CA GLU A 64 -23.21 4.67 7.65
C GLU A 64 -22.44 4.96 8.95
N GLY A 65 -21.43 4.14 9.25
CA GLY A 65 -20.57 4.23 10.41
C GLY A 65 -21.18 3.88 11.76
N GLU A 66 -22.50 3.76 11.90
CA GLU A 66 -23.12 3.48 13.20
C GLU A 66 -24.13 2.34 13.22
N TRP A 67 -24.65 1.92 12.06
CA TRP A 67 -25.70 0.92 11.97
C TRP A 67 -25.10 -0.45 11.68
N LEU A 68 -25.20 -1.34 12.64
CA LEU A 68 -24.81 -2.74 12.50
C LEU A 68 -25.99 -3.55 11.98
N LEU A 69 -25.79 -4.25 10.87
CA LEU A 69 -26.72 -5.26 10.40
C LEU A 69 -26.41 -6.59 11.07
N MET A 70 -27.28 -6.97 12.00
CA MET A 70 -27.13 -8.15 12.83
C MET A 70 -28.05 -9.27 12.35
N SER A 71 -27.55 -10.50 12.33
CA SER A 71 -28.34 -11.69 12.06
C SER A 71 -28.03 -12.82 13.04
N ASP A 72 -28.99 -13.71 13.26
CA ASP A 72 -28.86 -14.90 14.08
C ASP A 72 -29.39 -16.11 13.29
N GLU A 73 -28.50 -17.02 12.90
CA GLU A 73 -28.86 -18.18 12.06
C GLU A 73 -29.77 -19.19 12.78
N GLY A 74 -29.64 -19.31 14.11
CA GLY A 74 -30.42 -20.27 14.89
C GLY A 74 -31.87 -19.83 15.10
N THR A 75 -32.09 -18.52 15.29
CA THR A 75 -33.41 -17.93 15.54
C THR A 75 -34.06 -17.31 14.31
N GLY A 76 -33.29 -17.06 13.24
CA GLY A 76 -33.72 -16.33 12.05
C GLY A 76 -33.88 -14.82 12.28
N GLU A 77 -33.41 -14.29 13.42
CA GLU A 77 -33.54 -12.88 13.75
C GLU A 77 -32.65 -12.02 12.83
N CYS A 78 -33.19 -10.93 12.29
CA CYS A 78 -32.45 -9.97 11.47
C CYS A 78 -32.86 -8.54 11.86
N PHE A 79 -31.91 -7.65 12.10
CA PHE A 79 -32.21 -6.27 12.50
C PHE A 79 -31.03 -5.32 12.29
N LEU A 80 -31.34 -4.03 12.18
CA LEU A 80 -30.35 -2.94 12.28
C LEU A 80 -30.24 -2.47 13.72
N LEU A 81 -29.01 -2.30 14.20
CA LEU A 81 -28.70 -1.81 15.54
C LEU A 81 -27.76 -0.61 15.48
N SER A 82 -28.19 0.52 16.02
CA SER A 82 -27.29 1.64 16.29
C SER A 82 -26.64 1.44 17.65
N LEU A 83 -25.31 1.29 17.71
CA LEU A 83 -24.62 1.18 18.99
C LEU A 83 -24.60 2.51 19.77
N ALA A 84 -24.73 3.64 19.07
CA ALA A 84 -24.72 4.97 19.67
C ALA A 84 -26.02 5.32 20.39
N SER A 85 -27.16 4.96 19.77
CA SER A 85 -28.50 5.24 20.32
C SER A 85 -29.15 4.02 20.97
N LEU A 86 -28.56 2.83 20.80
CA LEU A 86 -29.16 1.52 21.13
C LEU A 86 -30.52 1.29 20.45
N CYS A 87 -30.79 2.02 19.36
CA CYS A 87 -32.00 1.86 18.57
C CYS A 87 -31.92 0.57 17.76
N LYS A 88 -32.95 -0.26 17.87
CA LYS A 88 -33.12 -1.50 17.13
C LYS A 88 -34.28 -1.38 16.14
N ILE A 89 -34.01 -1.67 14.88
CA ILE A 89 -35.01 -1.66 13.81
C ILE A 89 -35.13 -3.09 13.27
N PRO A 90 -36.28 -3.77 13.46
CA PRO A 90 -36.46 -5.13 13.01
C PRO A 90 -36.52 -5.22 11.48
N LEU A 91 -35.94 -6.28 10.93
CA LEU A 91 -36.02 -6.66 9.53
C LEU A 91 -36.58 -8.08 9.40
N PRO A 92 -37.18 -8.44 8.26
CA PRO A 92 -37.59 -9.82 8.02
C PRO A 92 -36.38 -10.76 8.01
N PRO A 93 -36.57 -12.05 8.39
CA PRO A 93 -35.52 -13.06 8.33
C PRO A 93 -34.87 -13.15 6.95
N LEU A 94 -33.55 -13.33 6.90
CA LEU A 94 -32.84 -13.53 5.64
C LEU A 94 -33.29 -14.86 5.00
N PRO A 95 -33.53 -14.91 3.68
CA PRO A 95 -33.91 -16.15 3.01
C PRO A 95 -32.79 -17.20 3.14
N ALA A 96 -33.11 -18.40 3.65
CA ALA A 96 -32.11 -19.44 3.90
C ALA A 96 -31.34 -19.89 2.64
N ASP A 97 -32.01 -19.92 1.48
CA ASP A 97 -31.42 -20.29 0.20
C ASP A 97 -30.42 -19.23 -0.33
N ASP A 98 -30.59 -17.96 0.07
CA ASP A 98 -29.78 -16.85 -0.41
C ASP A 98 -28.73 -16.39 0.61
N ALA A 99 -28.86 -16.73 1.89
CA ALA A 99 -27.97 -16.25 2.96
C ALA A 99 -26.48 -16.55 2.73
N GLN A 100 -26.16 -17.66 2.05
CA GLN A 100 -24.78 -18.03 1.68
C GLN A 100 -24.26 -17.30 0.42
N SER A 101 -25.16 -16.74 -0.40
CA SER A 101 -24.82 -16.01 -1.62
C SER A 101 -24.82 -14.49 -1.43
N LEU A 102 -25.25 -13.95 -0.28
CA LEU A 102 -25.16 -12.52 -0.01
C LEU A 102 -23.70 -12.07 0.11
N SER A 103 -23.34 -10.98 -0.57
CA SER A 103 -22.04 -10.33 -0.44
C SER A 103 -22.16 -9.04 0.39
N GLN A 104 -22.09 -7.87 -0.24
CA GLN A 104 -22.11 -6.58 0.46
C GLN A 104 -23.51 -6.01 0.58
N CYS A 105 -23.67 -5.10 1.54
CA CYS A 105 -24.91 -4.40 1.84
C CYS A 105 -24.69 -2.89 1.81
N ALA A 106 -25.67 -2.16 1.27
CA ALA A 106 -25.72 -0.70 1.32
C ALA A 106 -27.12 -0.21 1.72
N LEU A 107 -27.17 0.97 2.33
CA LEU A 107 -28.42 1.69 2.57
C LEU A 107 -28.64 2.68 1.42
N SER A 108 -29.86 2.77 0.92
CA SER A 108 -30.26 3.79 -0.07
C SER A 108 -30.32 5.22 0.51
N SER A 109 -30.34 5.35 1.84
CA SER A 109 -30.39 6.62 2.56
C SER A 109 -29.76 6.44 3.94
N PRO A 110 -29.08 7.47 4.48
CA PRO A 110 -28.44 7.41 5.80
C PRO A 110 -29.44 7.34 6.97
N THR A 111 -30.74 7.59 6.73
CA THR A 111 -31.79 7.48 7.74
C THR A 111 -32.49 6.12 7.65
N PRO A 112 -32.26 5.19 8.59
CA PRO A 112 -32.72 3.83 8.39
C PRO A 112 -34.22 3.66 8.39
N ALA A 113 -34.97 4.52 9.10
CA ALA A 113 -36.43 4.38 9.20
C ALA A 113 -37.15 4.42 7.83
N ASP A 114 -36.60 5.16 6.86
CA ASP A 114 -37.13 5.28 5.49
C ASP A 114 -36.17 4.67 4.45
N CYS A 115 -35.16 3.91 4.90
CA CYS A 115 -34.17 3.34 3.99
C CYS A 115 -34.68 2.05 3.34
N THR A 116 -34.17 1.78 2.15
CA THR A 116 -34.12 0.45 1.57
C THR A 116 -32.72 -0.12 1.83
N VAL A 117 -32.67 -1.26 2.50
CA VAL A 117 -31.48 -2.11 2.68
C VAL A 117 -31.33 -2.94 1.41
N VAL A 118 -30.15 -2.92 0.79
CA VAL A 118 -29.89 -3.64 -0.45
C VAL A 118 -28.64 -4.47 -0.34
N PHE A 119 -28.76 -5.75 -0.65
CA PHE A 119 -27.65 -6.68 -0.80
C PHE A 119 -27.36 -6.95 -2.28
N SER A 120 -26.06 -7.05 -2.59
CA SER A 120 -25.58 -7.73 -3.77
C SER A 120 -25.52 -9.24 -3.54
N THR A 121 -25.79 -10.02 -4.58
CA THR A 121 -25.73 -11.49 -4.56
C THR A 121 -24.58 -12.03 -5.39
N ASN A 122 -24.01 -13.13 -4.94
CA ASN A 122 -22.93 -13.84 -5.61
C ASN A 122 -23.49 -14.65 -6.78
N PHE A 123 -22.93 -14.47 -7.98
CA PHE A 123 -23.21 -15.24 -9.19
C PHE A 123 -24.65 -15.13 -9.75
N ASP A 124 -25.52 -14.37 -9.08
CA ASP A 124 -26.90 -14.14 -9.44
C ASP A 124 -27.13 -12.69 -9.91
N ASN A 125 -27.94 -12.50 -10.95
CA ASN A 125 -28.23 -11.19 -11.55
C ASN A 125 -29.46 -10.52 -10.90
N TYR A 126 -29.51 -10.46 -9.56
CA TYR A 126 -30.53 -9.69 -8.86
C TYR A 126 -29.93 -8.97 -7.65
N LEU A 127 -30.63 -7.95 -7.17
CA LEU A 127 -30.36 -7.31 -5.89
C LEU A 127 -31.43 -7.75 -4.90
N LEU A 128 -31.04 -8.09 -3.68
CA LEU A 128 -31.99 -8.44 -2.63
C LEU A 128 -32.26 -7.19 -1.79
N CYS A 129 -33.50 -6.71 -1.76
CA CYS A 129 -33.84 -5.49 -1.05
C CYS A 129 -34.97 -5.67 -0.03
N CYS A 130 -34.94 -4.85 1.02
CA CYS A 130 -36.00 -4.77 2.01
C CYS A 130 -36.09 -3.35 2.57
N ARG A 131 -37.30 -2.89 2.88
CA ARG A 131 -37.51 -1.71 3.73
C ARG A 131 -37.89 -2.14 5.15
N PRO A 132 -37.53 -1.39 6.20
CA PRO A 132 -38.06 -1.65 7.53
C PRO A 132 -39.60 -1.65 7.52
N GLY A 133 -40.19 -2.71 8.05
CA GLY A 133 -41.64 -2.93 8.03
C GLY A 133 -42.16 -3.74 6.85
N ASP A 134 -41.33 -4.08 5.84
CA ASP A 134 -41.71 -5.05 4.82
C ASP A 134 -41.85 -6.46 5.45
N GLU A 135 -42.82 -7.25 4.97
CA GLU A 135 -43.04 -8.63 5.46
C GLU A 135 -41.98 -9.62 4.99
N GLY A 136 -41.16 -9.25 4.00
CA GLY A 136 -40.15 -10.12 3.42
C GLY A 136 -39.21 -9.42 2.44
N TRP A 137 -38.13 -10.11 2.09
CA TRP A 137 -37.13 -9.62 1.13
C TRP A 137 -37.64 -9.76 -0.31
N ARG A 138 -37.37 -8.75 -1.14
CA ARG A 138 -37.71 -8.72 -2.56
C ARG A 138 -36.47 -8.93 -3.41
N LYS A 139 -36.54 -9.85 -4.37
CA LYS A 139 -35.53 -10.03 -5.42
C LYS A 139 -35.83 -9.07 -6.54
N LEU A 140 -34.90 -8.15 -6.80
CA LEU A 140 -34.99 -7.19 -7.88
C LEU A 140 -34.07 -7.65 -9.01
N PRO A 141 -34.61 -8.22 -10.11
CA PRO A 141 -33.77 -8.62 -11.22
C PRO A 141 -33.05 -7.40 -11.79
N VAL A 142 -31.75 -7.57 -12.06
CA VAL A 142 -30.96 -6.61 -12.81
C VAL A 142 -30.99 -7.09 -14.24
N GLU A 143 -31.76 -6.42 -15.11
CA GLU A 143 -31.85 -6.79 -16.53
C GLU A 143 -30.47 -6.62 -17.17
N THR A 144 -29.75 -7.73 -17.35
CA THR A 144 -28.50 -7.74 -18.09
C THR A 144 -28.76 -8.24 -19.51
N ASP A 145 -28.03 -7.71 -20.49
CA ASP A 145 -28.03 -8.22 -21.87
C ASP A 145 -27.34 -9.59 -22.00
N GLY A 146 -27.07 -10.26 -20.88
CA GLY A 146 -26.33 -11.52 -20.78
C GLY A 146 -24.81 -11.36 -20.89
N THR A 147 -24.28 -10.15 -21.09
CA THR A 147 -22.82 -9.93 -21.25
C THR A 147 -22.08 -9.69 -19.93
N TYR A 148 -22.78 -9.44 -18.84
CA TYR A 148 -22.21 -9.21 -17.51
C TYR A 148 -23.01 -9.89 -16.38
N ARG A 149 -22.30 -10.24 -15.31
CA ARG A 149 -22.84 -10.66 -14.01
C ARG A 149 -22.34 -9.70 -12.93
N LEU A 150 -23.15 -9.53 -11.88
CA LEU A 150 -22.70 -8.85 -10.66
C LEU A 150 -21.51 -9.63 -10.09
N ALA A 151 -20.40 -8.94 -9.86
CA ALA A 151 -19.23 -9.54 -9.24
C ALA A 151 -19.46 -9.80 -7.76
N MET A 152 -18.53 -10.56 -7.16
CA MET A 152 -18.18 -10.55 -5.73
C MET A 152 -17.77 -9.14 -5.26
N GLY A 153 -18.65 -8.15 -5.43
CA GLY A 153 -18.31 -6.75 -5.58
C GLY A 153 -18.83 -5.86 -4.45
N SER A 154 -18.22 -4.69 -4.35
CA SER A 154 -18.67 -3.63 -3.45
C SER A 154 -19.90 -2.92 -4.03
N ILE A 155 -20.85 -2.59 -3.17
CA ILE A 155 -22.03 -1.78 -3.51
C ILE A 155 -22.07 -0.55 -2.61
N VAL A 156 -22.37 0.61 -3.19
CA VAL A 156 -22.54 1.85 -2.43
C VAL A 156 -23.70 2.66 -2.99
N SER A 157 -24.42 3.37 -2.12
CA SER A 157 -25.46 4.29 -2.56
C SER A 157 -25.01 5.73 -2.44
N SER A 158 -25.30 6.54 -3.45
CA SER A 158 -25.12 7.99 -3.43
C SER A 158 -26.32 8.66 -4.09
N ARG A 159 -26.96 9.59 -3.35
CA ARG A 159 -28.05 10.44 -3.87
C ARG A 159 -29.18 9.64 -4.56
N GLY A 160 -29.58 8.51 -3.96
CA GLY A 160 -30.66 7.64 -4.46
C GLY A 160 -30.26 6.66 -5.58
N ARG A 161 -29.01 6.72 -6.05
CA ARG A 161 -28.44 5.75 -7.00
C ARG A 161 -27.56 4.75 -6.27
N MET A 162 -27.42 3.55 -6.82
CA MET A 162 -26.52 2.51 -6.35
C MET A 162 -25.47 2.22 -7.41
N TYR A 163 -24.24 2.05 -6.95
CA TYR A 163 -23.08 1.75 -7.78
C TYR A 163 -22.53 0.41 -7.34
N ALA A 164 -22.37 -0.52 -8.28
CA ALA A 164 -21.91 -1.87 -8.00
C ALA A 164 -20.85 -2.32 -9.02
N ASP A 165 -19.92 -3.14 -8.55
CA ASP A 165 -18.88 -3.79 -9.38
C ASP A 165 -19.44 -5.01 -10.15
N THR A 166 -18.81 -5.34 -11.28
CA THR A 166 -19.17 -6.44 -12.18
C THR A 166 -18.00 -7.38 -12.41
N GLU A 167 -18.28 -8.65 -12.76
CA GLU A 167 -17.24 -9.67 -13.00
C GLU A 167 -16.26 -9.29 -14.11
N MET A 168 -16.70 -8.43 -15.04
CA MET A 168 -15.91 -7.96 -16.18
C MET A 168 -14.97 -6.79 -15.84
N GLY A 169 -14.89 -6.40 -14.57
CA GLY A 169 -14.05 -5.28 -14.14
C GLY A 169 -14.59 -3.91 -14.53
N THR A 170 -15.90 -3.77 -14.60
CA THR A 170 -16.61 -2.49 -14.82
C THR A 170 -17.59 -2.21 -13.69
N PHE A 171 -18.13 -1.00 -13.62
CA PHE A 171 -19.20 -0.66 -12.68
C PHE A 171 -20.53 -0.44 -13.41
N ILE A 172 -21.62 -0.66 -12.69
CA ILE A 172 -22.98 -0.30 -13.09
C ILE A 172 -23.53 0.76 -12.15
N ALA A 173 -24.40 1.63 -12.67
CA ALA A 173 -25.19 2.56 -11.89
C ALA A 173 -26.68 2.23 -12.06
N VAL A 174 -27.38 2.12 -10.92
CA VAL A 174 -28.75 1.62 -10.83
C VAL A 174 -29.58 2.59 -10.00
N ASP A 175 -30.79 2.95 -10.47
CA ASP A 175 -31.69 3.83 -9.73
C ASP A 175 -32.56 3.04 -8.74
N ALA A 176 -32.22 3.12 -7.46
CA ALA A 176 -32.92 2.41 -6.39
C ALA A 176 -34.01 3.26 -5.70
N SER A 177 -34.28 4.47 -6.19
CA SER A 177 -35.19 5.42 -5.53
C SER A 177 -36.66 4.96 -5.54
N MET A 178 -37.07 4.23 -6.57
CA MET A 178 -38.45 3.72 -6.75
C MET A 178 -38.47 2.31 -7.35
N PRO A 179 -38.19 1.25 -6.56
CA PRO A 179 -38.25 -0.12 -7.05
C PRO A 179 -39.69 -0.47 -7.41
N SER A 180 -39.99 -0.50 -8.71
CA SER A 180 -41.25 -1.02 -9.25
C SER A 180 -41.30 -2.54 -9.11
N SER A 181 -42.49 -3.16 -9.20
CA SER A 181 -42.62 -4.62 -9.24
C SER A 181 -41.94 -5.26 -10.47
N SER A 182 -41.48 -4.45 -11.43
CA SER A 182 -40.80 -4.85 -12.67
C SER A 182 -39.28 -4.88 -12.61
N GLY A 183 -38.64 -4.51 -11.48
CA GLY A 183 -37.17 -4.51 -11.33
C GLY A 183 -36.58 -3.11 -11.15
N VAL A 184 -35.24 -3.03 -11.23
CA VAL A 184 -34.48 -1.78 -11.07
C VAL A 184 -34.02 -1.25 -12.42
N ALA A 185 -34.23 0.04 -12.68
CA ALA A 185 -33.76 0.66 -13.91
C ALA A 185 -32.23 0.83 -13.87
N ILE A 186 -31.55 0.24 -14.84
CA ILE A 186 -30.11 0.45 -15.02
C ILE A 186 -29.92 1.79 -15.75
N GLU A 187 -29.28 2.74 -15.08
CA GLU A 187 -28.99 4.07 -15.65
C GLU A 187 -27.74 4.02 -16.53
N ARG A 188 -26.73 3.24 -16.11
CA ARG A 188 -25.47 3.12 -16.83
C ARG A 188 -24.83 1.74 -16.66
N THR A 189 -24.31 1.20 -17.75
CA THR A 189 -23.47 0.00 -17.79
C THR A 189 -22.08 0.32 -18.31
N GLY A 190 -21.13 -0.58 -18.03
CA GLY A 190 -19.78 -0.52 -18.61
C GLY A 190 -18.99 0.70 -18.17
N ILE A 191 -19.22 1.23 -16.97
CA ILE A 191 -18.37 2.29 -16.40
C ILE A 191 -16.98 1.67 -16.24
N PRO A 192 -15.97 2.13 -16.99
CA PRO A 192 -14.67 1.48 -17.02
C PRO A 192 -14.04 1.57 -15.63
N ARG A 193 -13.37 0.51 -15.16
CA ARG A 193 -12.48 0.65 -14.01
C ARG A 193 -11.39 1.68 -14.35
N PRO A 194 -10.96 2.50 -13.37
CA PRO A 194 -9.72 3.23 -13.54
C PRO A 194 -8.59 2.24 -13.79
N SER A 195 -7.58 2.67 -14.52
CA SER A 195 -6.42 1.84 -14.83
C SER A 195 -5.83 1.29 -13.54
N THR A 196 -5.99 -0.01 -13.32
CA THR A 196 -5.32 -0.69 -12.22
C THR A 196 -3.89 -0.95 -12.62
N MET A 197 -3.03 -1.03 -11.61
CA MET A 197 -1.77 -1.74 -11.77
C MET A 197 -1.99 -3.16 -12.27
N ARG A 198 -0.92 -3.77 -12.79
CA ARG A 198 -0.92 -5.16 -13.21
C ARG A 198 -0.97 -6.15 -12.02
N TRP A 199 -0.86 -5.70 -10.76
CA TRP A 199 -0.77 -6.52 -9.53
C TRP A 199 -2.15 -6.84 -8.91
N PRO A 200 -2.30 -7.86 -8.02
CA PRO A 200 -3.53 -8.05 -7.27
C PRO A 200 -3.91 -6.76 -6.53
N CYS A 201 -5.08 -6.26 -6.91
CA CYS A 201 -5.68 -5.05 -6.38
C CYS A 201 -6.94 -5.45 -5.64
N LYS A 202 -7.09 -5.03 -4.39
CA LYS A 202 -8.35 -5.12 -3.67
C LYS A 202 -9.09 -3.78 -3.77
N PRO A 203 -10.13 -3.66 -4.61
CA PRO A 203 -10.91 -2.45 -4.72
C PRO A 203 -11.91 -2.34 -3.57
N SER A 204 -12.21 -1.12 -3.15
CA SER A 204 -13.28 -0.83 -2.20
C SER A 204 -13.98 0.46 -2.59
N LEU A 205 -15.31 0.42 -2.71
CA LEU A 205 -16.12 1.60 -2.95
C LEU A 205 -16.53 2.23 -1.63
N VAL A 206 -16.59 3.55 -1.62
CA VAL A 206 -17.03 4.28 -0.45
C VAL A 206 -17.69 5.59 -0.87
N GLU A 207 -18.75 5.97 -0.18
CA GLU A 207 -19.48 7.22 -0.39
C GLU A 207 -19.27 8.15 0.80
N SER A 208 -19.22 9.46 0.51
CA SER A 208 -19.24 10.50 1.53
C SER A 208 -19.72 11.83 0.94
N ASP A 209 -20.77 12.40 1.52
CA ASP A 209 -21.37 13.69 1.11
C ASP A 209 -21.80 13.75 -0.37
N GLY A 210 -22.17 12.60 -0.93
CA GLY A 210 -22.52 12.39 -2.33
C GLY A 210 -21.34 12.14 -3.26
N ASP A 211 -20.11 12.24 -2.79
CA ASP A 211 -18.90 11.88 -3.54
C ASP A 211 -18.67 10.37 -3.45
N ILE A 212 -18.32 9.73 -4.56
CA ILE A 212 -18.04 8.29 -4.61
C ILE A 212 -16.56 8.09 -4.89
N PHE A 213 -15.87 7.47 -3.93
CA PHE A 213 -14.47 7.12 -4.05
C PHE A 213 -14.30 5.63 -4.31
N LEU A 214 -13.31 5.31 -5.14
CA LEU A 214 -12.79 3.96 -5.32
C LEU A 214 -11.37 3.90 -4.76
N LEU A 215 -11.21 3.16 -3.68
CA LEU A 215 -9.93 2.84 -3.05
C LEU A 215 -9.37 1.58 -3.71
N GLN A 216 -8.13 1.60 -4.17
CA GLN A 216 -7.45 0.47 -4.78
C GLN A 216 -6.22 0.13 -3.97
N PHE A 217 -6.25 -0.97 -3.21
CA PHE A 217 -5.12 -1.42 -2.40
C PHE A 217 -4.31 -2.46 -3.16
N TYR A 218 -3.01 -2.22 -3.32
CA TYR A 218 -2.08 -3.14 -3.97
C TYR A 218 -1.40 -4.00 -2.90
N ILE A 219 -1.46 -5.32 -3.10
CA ILE A 219 -1.08 -6.30 -2.06
C ILE A 219 -0.01 -7.23 -2.61
N HIS A 220 1.15 -7.32 -1.95
CA HIS A 220 2.13 -8.36 -2.24
C HIS A 220 1.78 -9.64 -1.50
N GLY A 221 1.83 -10.78 -2.20
CA GLY A 221 1.48 -12.09 -1.65
C GLY A 221 0.01 -12.48 -1.86
N PHE A 222 -0.38 -13.64 -1.34
CA PHE A 222 -1.75 -14.16 -1.47
C PHE A 222 -2.25 -14.73 -0.14
N SER A 223 -3.56 -14.66 0.07
CA SER A 223 -4.24 -15.31 1.20
C SER A 223 -3.60 -14.87 2.54
N HIS A 224 -3.28 -15.82 3.43
CA HIS A 224 -2.77 -15.59 4.79
C HIS A 224 -1.36 -14.99 4.87
N SER A 225 -0.66 -14.87 3.74
CA SER A 225 0.71 -14.35 3.65
C SER A 225 0.73 -13.16 2.70
N SER A 226 0.25 -12.01 3.16
CA SER A 226 0.19 -10.83 2.31
C SER A 226 0.35 -9.51 3.04
N GLU A 227 0.86 -8.51 2.33
CA GLU A 227 1.11 -7.15 2.83
C GLU A 227 0.60 -6.10 1.87
N VAL A 228 0.05 -5.02 2.40
CA VAL A 228 -0.31 -3.85 1.60
C VAL A 228 0.98 -3.11 1.26
N VAL A 229 1.26 -2.94 -0.03
CA VAL A 229 2.49 -2.29 -0.51
C VAL A 229 2.24 -0.89 -1.06
N ASP A 230 1.02 -0.62 -1.53
CA ASP A 230 0.65 0.68 -2.08
C ASP A 230 -0.88 0.85 -2.18
N MET A 231 -1.35 2.05 -2.50
CA MET A 231 -2.75 2.29 -2.85
C MET A 231 -2.99 3.50 -3.77
N ASP A 232 -4.12 3.52 -4.45
CA ASP A 232 -4.64 4.69 -5.16
C ASP A 232 -6.10 5.00 -4.81
N ILE A 233 -6.50 6.24 -5.08
CA ILE A 233 -7.87 6.72 -4.86
C ILE A 233 -8.35 7.39 -6.13
N HIS A 234 -9.58 7.07 -6.51
CA HIS A 234 -10.25 7.69 -7.64
C HIS A 234 -11.61 8.22 -7.20
N LEU A 235 -12.00 9.39 -7.71
CA LEU A 235 -13.30 10.01 -7.52
C LEU A 235 -14.14 9.84 -8.80
N LEU A 236 -15.38 9.37 -8.67
CA LEU A 236 -16.29 9.23 -9.80
C LEU A 236 -16.90 10.57 -10.19
N ASP A 237 -16.67 11.00 -11.42
CA ASP A 237 -17.52 12.00 -12.06
C ASP A 237 -18.83 11.32 -12.49
N THR A 238 -19.90 11.54 -11.74
CA THR A 238 -21.23 10.95 -11.99
C THR A 238 -21.91 11.51 -13.23
N SER A 239 -21.44 12.62 -13.80
CA SER A 239 -21.98 13.19 -15.03
C SER A 239 -21.39 12.55 -16.27
N ALA A 240 -20.09 12.28 -16.26
CA ALA A 240 -19.36 11.65 -17.36
C ALA A 240 -19.22 10.13 -17.19
N TYR A 241 -19.46 9.60 -15.99
CA TYR A 241 -19.13 8.24 -15.56
C TYR A 241 -17.65 7.89 -15.81
N VAL A 242 -16.77 8.80 -15.39
CA VAL A 242 -15.31 8.67 -15.51
C VAL A 242 -14.67 8.75 -14.13
N TRP A 243 -13.73 7.87 -13.85
CA TRP A 243 -12.94 7.89 -12.64
C TRP A 243 -11.73 8.82 -12.80
N ASN A 244 -11.61 9.78 -11.89
CA ASN A 244 -10.48 10.71 -11.85
C ASN A 244 -9.60 10.36 -10.66
N LYS A 245 -8.29 10.18 -10.89
CA LYS A 245 -7.35 9.96 -9.79
C LYS A 245 -7.30 11.21 -8.89
N VAL A 246 -7.30 11.01 -7.58
CA VAL A 246 -7.22 12.10 -6.59
C VAL A 246 -6.15 11.82 -5.54
N GLU A 247 -5.43 12.86 -5.10
CA GLU A 247 -4.40 12.76 -4.05
C GLU A 247 -4.93 13.14 -2.66
N SER A 248 -6.16 13.65 -2.56
CA SER A 248 -6.79 14.07 -1.30
C SER A 248 -8.26 13.67 -1.25
N ILE A 249 -8.71 13.33 -0.05
CA ILE A 249 -10.11 13.04 0.28
C ILE A 249 -10.80 14.20 1.02
N GLY A 250 -10.13 15.36 1.14
CA GLY A 250 -10.62 16.53 1.87
C GLY A 250 -10.50 16.35 3.39
N ASP A 251 -11.47 16.87 4.16
CA ASP A 251 -11.52 16.77 5.62
C ASP A 251 -12.01 15.40 6.12
N ARG A 252 -11.79 14.34 5.33
CA ARG A 252 -12.32 13.00 5.57
C ARG A 252 -11.27 12.05 6.13
N THR A 253 -11.71 11.09 6.92
CA THR A 253 -10.92 9.92 7.33
C THR A 253 -11.72 8.67 7.01
N ILE A 254 -11.10 7.69 6.36
CA ILE A 254 -11.77 6.47 5.90
C ILE A 254 -11.28 5.27 6.69
N PHE A 255 -12.20 4.40 7.09
CA PHE A 255 -11.94 3.20 7.87
C PHE A 255 -12.42 1.99 7.07
N VAL A 256 -11.51 1.08 6.74
CA VAL A 256 -11.73 -0.09 5.88
C VAL A 256 -11.56 -1.35 6.72
N ALA A 257 -12.52 -2.27 6.65
CA ALA A 257 -12.46 -3.56 7.36
C ALA A 257 -12.92 -4.71 6.47
N GLY A 258 -12.00 -5.24 5.67
CA GLY A 258 -12.31 -6.25 4.67
C GLY A 258 -13.10 -5.63 3.53
N ASP A 259 -14.41 -5.80 3.57
CA ASP A 259 -15.35 -5.42 2.52
C ASP A 259 -16.26 -4.25 2.96
N SER A 260 -16.28 -3.92 4.25
CA SER A 260 -16.99 -2.78 4.81
C SER A 260 -16.08 -1.55 4.86
N CYS A 261 -16.62 -0.40 4.45
CA CYS A 261 -15.98 0.90 4.56
C CYS A 261 -16.88 1.87 5.33
N VAL A 262 -16.26 2.66 6.20
CA VAL A 262 -16.90 3.70 6.99
C VAL A 262 -16.13 5.00 6.80
N VAL A 263 -16.84 6.11 6.61
CA VAL A 263 -16.21 7.43 6.45
C VAL A 263 -16.60 8.34 7.60
N LEU A 264 -15.62 9.09 8.10
CA LEU A 264 -15.84 10.25 8.93
C LEU A 264 -15.67 11.51 8.05
N PRO A 265 -16.76 12.19 7.66
CA PRO A 265 -16.71 13.29 6.68
C PRO A 265 -16.11 14.60 7.21
N SER A 266 -16.11 14.82 8.53
CA SER A 266 -15.58 16.02 9.18
C SER A 266 -14.58 15.65 10.27
N ALA A 267 -13.47 15.04 9.87
CA ALA A 267 -12.47 14.51 10.78
C ALA A 267 -11.85 15.60 11.66
N SER A 268 -11.53 16.77 11.10
CA SER A 268 -10.97 17.89 11.89
C SER A 268 -11.88 18.32 13.05
N ARG A 269 -13.21 18.37 12.82
CA ARG A 269 -14.21 18.70 13.84
C ARG A 269 -14.31 17.62 14.92
N ALA A 270 -13.99 16.39 14.58
CA ALA A 270 -13.91 15.27 15.49
C ALA A 270 -12.57 15.21 16.27
N GLY A 271 -11.64 16.13 16.01
CA GLY A 271 -10.28 16.05 16.57
C GLY A 271 -9.47 14.89 16.01
N ILE A 272 -9.86 14.37 14.85
CA ILE A 272 -9.17 13.29 14.13
C ILE A 272 -8.46 13.90 12.93
N GLN A 273 -7.26 13.40 12.62
CA GLN A 273 -6.51 13.95 11.50
C GLN A 273 -7.17 13.57 10.15
N PRO A 274 -7.52 14.55 9.30
CA PRO A 274 -8.05 14.29 7.97
C PRO A 274 -6.97 13.77 7.02
N GLY A 275 -7.38 13.12 5.93
CA GLY A 275 -6.47 12.58 4.92
C GLY A 275 -5.81 11.26 5.31
N TYR A 276 -6.41 10.55 6.28
CA TYR A 276 -5.97 9.24 6.74
C TYR A 276 -6.92 8.13 6.28
N ILE A 277 -6.34 6.96 6.03
CA ILE A 277 -7.09 5.73 5.76
C ILE A 277 -6.59 4.63 6.69
N HIS A 278 -7.50 4.04 7.46
CA HIS A 278 -7.21 2.96 8.39
C HIS A 278 -7.74 1.65 7.86
N VAL A 279 -6.88 0.69 7.53
CA VAL A 279 -7.24 -0.58 6.89
C VAL A 279 -6.97 -1.73 7.84
N LEU A 280 -8.02 -2.50 8.16
CA LEU A 280 -7.89 -3.78 8.84
C LEU A 280 -7.66 -4.89 7.83
N HIS A 281 -6.45 -5.43 7.84
CA HIS A 281 -6.06 -6.60 7.09
C HIS A 281 -6.23 -7.84 7.98
N LYS A 282 -7.30 -8.60 7.74
CA LYS A 282 -7.78 -9.70 8.60
C LYS A 282 -7.38 -11.10 8.14
N LEU A 283 -6.45 -11.27 7.21
CA LEU A 283 -6.07 -12.58 6.69
C LEU A 283 -4.54 -12.67 6.70
N CYS A 284 -3.90 -12.52 7.87
CA CYS A 284 -2.46 -12.68 8.00
C CYS A 284 -2.14 -13.95 8.84
N ARG A 285 -0.88 -14.39 8.95
CA ARG A 285 -0.54 -15.52 9.84
C ARG A 285 -0.33 -15.10 11.29
N ASP A 286 0.13 -13.87 11.49
CA ASP A 286 0.52 -13.27 12.76
C ASP A 286 -0.63 -12.57 13.50
N GLY A 287 -1.76 -12.32 12.84
CA GLY A 287 -2.95 -11.72 13.44
C GLY A 287 -3.55 -10.60 12.60
N VAL A 288 -4.48 -9.83 13.17
CA VAL A 288 -5.10 -8.71 12.45
C VAL A 288 -4.14 -7.53 12.40
N ARG A 289 -3.78 -7.08 11.19
CA ARG A 289 -2.91 -5.92 10.99
C ARG A 289 -3.73 -4.67 10.70
N LEU A 290 -3.45 -3.60 11.41
CA LEU A 290 -3.98 -2.27 11.16
C LEU A 290 -2.96 -1.46 10.38
N TYR A 291 -3.25 -1.18 9.11
CA TYR A 291 -2.49 -0.22 8.32
C TYR A 291 -3.09 1.17 8.52
N THR A 292 -2.25 2.13 8.89
CA THR A 292 -2.61 3.55 8.92
C THR A 292 -1.88 4.25 7.80
N ILE A 293 -2.63 4.68 6.79
CA ILE A 293 -2.14 5.30 5.58
C ILE A 293 -2.36 6.81 5.65
N ARG A 294 -1.30 7.57 5.41
CA ARG A 294 -1.36 9.03 5.26
C ARG A 294 -1.22 9.41 3.79
N LEU A 295 -2.25 10.05 3.25
CA LEU A 295 -2.33 10.33 1.81
C LEU A 295 -1.38 11.45 1.36
N HIS A 296 -1.21 12.48 2.19
CA HIS A 296 -0.43 13.67 1.85
C HIS A 296 1.04 13.36 1.50
N ASP A 297 1.68 12.42 2.22
CA ASP A 297 3.09 12.05 2.00
C ASP A 297 3.26 10.62 1.47
N ARG A 298 2.14 9.92 1.18
CA ARG A 298 2.07 8.51 0.76
C ARG A 298 2.88 7.59 1.65
N THR A 299 2.70 7.72 2.96
CA THR A 299 3.29 6.84 3.96
C THR A 299 2.24 5.90 4.55
N MET A 300 2.69 4.75 5.05
CA MET A 300 1.85 3.86 5.83
C MET A 300 2.60 3.28 7.02
N SER A 301 1.92 3.06 8.14
CA SER A 301 2.43 2.30 9.27
C SER A 301 1.57 1.07 9.52
N CYS A 302 2.17 -0.01 10.03
CA CYS A 302 1.47 -1.25 10.33
C CYS A 302 1.57 -1.59 11.81
N THR A 303 0.43 -1.77 12.46
CA THR A 303 0.31 -2.18 13.87
C THR A 303 -0.36 -3.54 13.95
N LEU A 304 0.16 -4.45 14.77
CA LEU A 304 -0.47 -5.74 15.03
C LEU A 304 -1.47 -5.62 16.17
N LEU A 305 -2.73 -6.00 15.92
CA LEU A 305 -3.80 -5.97 16.92
C LEU A 305 -3.87 -7.29 17.70
N PRO A 306 -4.26 -7.27 18.99
CA PRO A 306 -4.43 -8.49 19.78
C PRO A 306 -5.69 -9.28 19.38
N GLY A 307 -5.61 -10.61 19.44
CA GLY A 307 -6.74 -11.53 19.26
C GLY A 307 -6.82 -12.25 17.91
N SER A 308 -7.71 -13.25 17.80
CA SER A 308 -7.88 -14.07 16.59
C SER A 308 -8.99 -13.58 15.66
N TYR A 309 -8.89 -14.02 14.41
CA TYR A 309 -9.95 -14.14 13.39
C TYR A 309 -11.22 -14.72 14.05
N ASP A 310 -12.42 -14.17 13.90
CA ASP A 310 -13.08 -13.63 12.73
C ASP A 310 -14.10 -12.54 13.15
N ASN A 311 -14.50 -11.67 12.23
CA ASN A 311 -15.54 -10.64 12.41
C ASN A 311 -15.22 -9.43 13.32
N MET A 312 -14.34 -8.55 12.83
CA MET A 312 -14.15 -7.18 13.35
C MET A 312 -14.78 -6.14 12.42
N CYS A 313 -15.45 -5.12 12.95
CA CYS A 313 -15.93 -3.98 12.16
C CYS A 313 -15.55 -2.64 12.82
N TRP A 314 -15.43 -1.61 11.98
CA TRP A 314 -15.32 -0.22 12.45
C TRP A 314 -16.68 0.29 12.88
N VAL A 315 -16.70 1.06 13.96
CA VAL A 315 -17.88 1.81 14.40
C VAL A 315 -17.46 3.24 14.65
N VAL A 316 -18.05 4.15 13.89
CA VAL A 316 -17.82 5.60 13.89
C VAL A 316 -19.17 6.30 14.13
N PRO A 317 -19.55 6.53 15.41
CA PRO A 317 -20.89 7.02 15.78
C PRO A 317 -21.27 8.39 15.21
N SER A 318 -22.55 8.59 14.86
CA SER A 318 -23.08 9.87 14.35
C SER A 318 -23.07 11.03 15.37
N SER A 319 -22.87 10.74 16.67
CA SER A 319 -22.72 11.76 17.72
C SER A 319 -21.49 12.66 17.50
N PHE A 320 -20.51 12.23 16.69
CA PHE A 320 -19.43 13.08 16.18
C PHE A 320 -19.87 14.04 15.09
N ILE A 321 -20.75 13.58 14.20
CA ILE A 321 -21.33 14.36 13.11
C ILE A 321 -22.26 15.45 13.67
N LYS A 322 -22.84 15.21 14.85
CA LYS A 322 -23.78 16.10 15.55
C LYS A 322 -23.30 16.54 16.94
N LYS A 323 -22.16 17.22 17.08
CA LYS A 323 -21.92 18.09 18.26
C LYS A 323 -22.26 19.55 17.99
N LYS A 324 -23.51 19.84 18.36
CA LYS A 324 -24.20 21.08 18.81
C LYS A 324 -24.04 22.40 18.04
N ASN A 325 -25.13 22.75 17.35
CA ASN A 325 -25.68 24.11 17.41
C ASN A 325 -26.06 24.46 18.87
N GLU A 326 -25.87 25.74 19.19
CA GLU A 326 -26.22 26.44 20.44
C GLU A 326 -25.26 26.23 21.62
N GLU A 327 -24.15 26.99 21.62
CA GLU A 327 -24.04 28.19 22.46
C GLU A 327 -22.96 29.16 21.95
N SER A 328 -23.36 30.44 21.85
CA SER A 328 -22.56 31.65 21.65
C SER A 328 -21.75 31.82 20.35
N ALA A 329 -22.28 32.69 19.49
CA ALA A 329 -21.51 33.48 18.56
C ALA A 329 -20.31 34.15 19.27
N PHE A 330 -19.10 33.76 18.89
CA PHE A 330 -17.95 34.64 18.95
C PHE A 330 -17.42 34.82 17.54
N THR A 331 -17.78 35.96 16.97
CA THR A 331 -17.16 36.56 15.80
C THR A 331 -15.67 36.71 16.09
N LEU A 332 -14.82 35.88 15.47
CA LEU A 332 -13.38 36.17 15.43
C LEU A 332 -13.16 37.24 14.34
N PHE A 333 -13.16 38.49 14.79
CA PHE A 333 -12.59 39.59 14.06
C PHE A 333 -11.14 39.27 13.71
N SER A 334 -10.79 39.47 12.44
CA SER A 334 -9.40 39.74 12.06
C SER A 334 -8.92 40.94 12.88
N SER A 335 -8.05 40.69 13.85
CA SER A 335 -7.29 41.75 14.51
C SER A 335 -5.81 41.46 14.29
N GLU A 336 -5.21 42.28 13.43
CA GLU A 336 -3.77 42.44 13.37
C GLU A 336 -3.29 42.86 14.77
N SER A 337 -2.62 41.96 15.47
CA SER A 337 -1.86 42.31 16.66
C SER A 337 -0.44 42.64 16.23
N ASN A 338 -0.18 43.94 16.13
CA ASN A 338 1.17 44.50 16.09
C ASN A 338 1.86 44.23 17.44
N ILE A 339 2.57 43.10 17.54
CA ILE A 339 3.51 42.86 18.63
C ILE A 339 4.76 43.72 18.35
N LYS A 340 4.83 44.87 19.02
CA LYS A 340 6.09 45.61 19.20
C LYS A 340 6.98 44.79 20.12
N ILE A 341 7.95 44.10 19.54
CA ILE A 341 9.10 43.57 20.27
C ILE A 341 10.02 44.75 20.56
N ASN A 342 10.14 45.12 21.84
CA ASN A 342 11.19 46.04 22.29
C ASN A 342 12.55 45.38 22.02
N LYS A 343 13.31 45.95 21.08
CA LYS A 343 14.75 45.71 20.96
C LYS A 343 15.43 46.07 22.28
N PRO A 344 16.28 45.22 22.88
CA PRO A 344 17.30 45.73 23.77
C PRO A 344 18.25 46.58 22.91
N ALA A 345 18.46 47.82 23.33
CA ALA A 345 19.51 48.66 22.79
C ALA A 345 20.86 48.01 23.15
N PHE A 346 21.50 47.42 22.16
CA PHE A 346 22.94 47.21 22.16
C PHE A 346 23.53 48.19 21.16
N ASP A 347 24.57 48.87 21.60
CA ASP A 347 25.32 49.91 20.93
C ASP A 347 25.65 49.58 19.47
N GLU A 348 25.68 50.65 18.67
CA GLU A 348 26.14 50.68 17.28
C GLU A 348 27.60 50.20 17.14
N ASP A 349 27.91 49.88 15.87
CA ASP A 349 29.25 49.69 15.30
C ASP A 349 29.88 48.29 15.33
N VAL A 350 29.31 47.36 14.54
CA VAL A 350 30.07 46.67 13.48
C VAL A 350 29.13 46.39 12.30
N GLU A 351 29.37 46.99 11.13
CA GLU A 351 28.81 46.53 9.85
C GLU A 351 29.23 45.07 9.62
N GLN A 352 28.36 44.11 9.94
CA GLN A 352 28.53 42.75 9.43
C GLN A 352 28.15 42.76 7.94
N VAL A 353 29.14 43.04 7.11
CA VAL A 353 29.11 42.71 5.69
C VAL A 353 28.97 41.20 5.59
N ALA A 354 27.75 40.70 5.43
CA ALA A 354 27.51 39.29 5.12
C ALA A 354 28.08 39.01 3.72
N ALA A 355 29.33 38.56 3.67
CA ALA A 355 29.97 38.17 2.42
C ALA A 355 29.12 37.05 1.76
N PRO A 356 28.82 37.15 0.46
CA PRO A 356 28.01 36.14 -0.22
C PRO A 356 28.73 34.79 -0.19
N TRP A 357 28.01 33.68 0.05
CA TRP A 357 28.58 32.32 0.08
C TRP A 357 29.50 32.00 -1.12
N SER A 358 29.22 32.59 -2.28
CA SER A 358 30.05 32.49 -3.49
C SER A 358 31.49 33.04 -3.36
N SER A 359 31.80 33.81 -2.32
CA SER A 359 33.13 34.33 -2.01
C SER A 359 34.00 33.38 -1.19
N LEU A 360 33.45 32.25 -0.69
CA LEU A 360 34.24 31.24 0.01
C LEU A 360 35.37 30.70 -0.89
N PRO A 361 36.60 30.61 -0.37
CA PRO A 361 37.72 29.99 -1.07
C PRO A 361 37.42 28.54 -1.49
N VAL A 362 37.90 28.14 -2.67
CA VAL A 362 37.60 26.83 -3.29
C VAL A 362 38.17 25.68 -2.47
N ASP A 363 39.34 25.88 -1.88
CA ASP A 363 40.02 24.97 -0.97
C ASP A 363 39.19 24.66 0.29
N MET A 364 38.51 25.66 0.86
CA MET A 364 37.61 25.44 1.99
C MET A 364 36.37 24.63 1.60
N VAL A 365 35.82 24.91 0.40
CA VAL A 365 34.66 24.17 -0.10
C VAL A 365 35.04 22.74 -0.49
N ASP A 366 36.24 22.49 -1.03
CA ASP A 366 36.73 21.14 -1.34
C ASP A 366 36.90 20.30 -0.06
N GLU A 367 37.43 20.91 1.00
CA GLU A 367 37.52 20.28 2.33
C GLU A 367 36.13 19.97 2.90
N LEU A 368 35.15 20.86 2.74
CA LEU A 368 33.77 20.59 3.14
C LEU A 368 33.17 19.42 2.34
N VAL A 369 33.30 19.47 1.01
CA VAL A 369 32.81 18.44 0.10
C VAL A 369 33.31 17.06 0.51
N SER A 370 34.57 16.94 0.97
CA SER A 370 35.14 15.67 1.42
C SER A 370 34.42 14.99 2.58
N ARG A 371 33.55 15.72 3.30
CA ARG A 371 32.84 15.27 4.51
C ARG A 371 31.33 15.15 4.31
N LEU A 372 30.83 15.45 3.11
CA LEU A 372 29.39 15.48 2.84
C LEU A 372 28.87 14.10 2.44
N SER A 373 27.56 13.89 2.61
CA SER A 373 26.88 12.82 1.90
C SER A 373 26.91 13.11 0.40
N PHE A 374 26.71 12.08 -0.42
CA PHE A 374 26.65 12.27 -1.86
C PHE A 374 25.56 13.27 -2.29
N ILE A 375 24.42 13.26 -1.59
CA ILE A 375 23.29 14.16 -1.89
C ILE A 375 23.55 15.60 -1.42
N ASP A 376 24.15 15.78 -0.24
CA ASP A 376 24.58 17.10 0.23
C ASP A 376 25.61 17.70 -0.74
N TYR A 377 26.53 16.88 -1.26
CA TYR A 377 27.47 17.28 -2.30
C TYR A 377 26.77 17.77 -3.59
N LEU A 378 25.75 17.06 -4.07
CA LEU A 378 24.96 17.52 -5.22
C LEU A 378 24.30 18.88 -4.94
N SER A 379 23.83 19.10 -3.73
CA SER A 379 23.18 20.35 -3.31
C SER A 379 24.17 21.52 -3.27
N VAL A 380 25.39 21.31 -2.79
CA VAL A 380 26.48 22.32 -2.82
C VAL A 380 26.77 22.78 -4.25
N ARG A 381 26.71 21.87 -5.23
CA ARG A 381 26.93 22.22 -6.64
C ARG A 381 25.85 23.13 -7.23
N GLN A 382 24.66 23.15 -6.67
CA GLN A 382 23.56 24.00 -7.15
C GLN A 382 23.64 25.44 -6.64
N VAL A 383 24.48 25.73 -5.64
CA VAL A 383 24.57 27.06 -5.02
C VAL A 383 25.10 28.12 -5.99
N CYS A 384 26.22 27.85 -6.69
CA CYS A 384 26.76 28.77 -7.70
C CYS A 384 27.69 28.07 -8.70
N LYS A 385 27.93 28.72 -9.86
CA LYS A 385 28.81 28.19 -10.93
C LYS A 385 30.20 27.82 -10.41
N ARG A 386 30.77 28.62 -9.51
CA ARG A 386 32.10 28.38 -8.93
C ARG A 386 32.14 27.10 -8.09
N TRP A 387 31.13 26.85 -7.27
CA TRP A 387 31.03 25.62 -6.47
C TRP A 387 30.73 24.40 -7.34
N SER A 388 29.94 24.58 -8.41
CA SER A 388 29.69 23.55 -9.41
C SER A 388 30.95 23.10 -10.17
N SER A 389 32.05 23.85 -10.13
CA SER A 389 33.31 23.48 -10.80
C SER A 389 34.32 22.71 -9.94
N ILE A 390 34.13 22.62 -8.61
CA ILE A 390 35.16 22.18 -7.66
C ILE A 390 35.53 20.69 -7.84
N SER A 391 34.53 19.82 -7.95
CA SER A 391 34.75 18.40 -8.23
C SER A 391 33.57 17.86 -9.01
N LYS A 392 33.80 17.14 -10.12
CA LYS A 392 32.70 16.56 -10.92
C LYS A 392 32.07 15.36 -10.19
N PRO A 393 30.76 15.06 -10.37
CA PRO A 393 30.11 13.96 -9.64
C PRO A 393 30.79 12.61 -9.82
N ALA A 394 31.24 12.31 -11.04
CA ALA A 394 32.02 11.11 -11.33
C ALA A 394 33.39 11.05 -10.62
N GLN A 395 34.00 12.21 -10.33
CA GLN A 395 35.26 12.26 -9.55
C GLN A 395 34.97 12.08 -8.06
N TYR A 396 33.88 12.69 -7.57
CA TYR A 396 33.43 12.53 -6.19
C TYR A 396 33.11 11.06 -5.88
N ALA A 397 32.29 10.41 -6.71
CA ALA A 397 31.93 9.00 -6.57
C ALA A 397 33.11 8.02 -6.73
N LYS A 398 34.24 8.47 -7.32
CA LYS A 398 35.49 7.69 -7.33
C LYS A 398 36.29 7.81 -6.05
N ARG A 399 36.16 8.95 -5.35
CA ARG A 399 36.95 9.28 -4.15
C ARG A 399 36.23 8.87 -2.86
N TYR A 400 34.90 8.89 -2.87
CA TYR A 400 34.07 8.57 -1.72
C TYR A 400 33.08 7.46 -2.09
N PRO A 401 32.89 6.45 -1.22
CA PRO A 401 31.96 5.36 -1.49
C PRO A 401 30.54 5.92 -1.62
N THR A 402 29.89 5.60 -2.74
CA THR A 402 28.45 5.73 -2.91
C THR A 402 27.78 4.52 -2.30
N TYR A 403 26.59 4.72 -1.73
CA TYR A 403 25.76 3.66 -1.20
C TYR A 403 24.30 3.94 -1.55
N PRO A 404 23.44 2.91 -1.56
CA PRO A 404 22.02 3.07 -1.86
C PRO A 404 21.30 4.08 -0.95
N VAL A 405 20.43 4.87 -1.57
CA VAL A 405 19.46 5.75 -0.89
C VAL A 405 18.04 5.29 -1.26
N LEU A 406 17.08 5.47 -0.35
CA LEU A 406 15.70 5.04 -0.59
C LEU A 406 14.98 6.13 -1.38
N MET A 407 14.60 5.82 -2.60
CA MET A 407 13.81 6.70 -3.46
C MET A 407 12.32 6.36 -3.32
N SER A 408 11.45 7.36 -3.20
CA SER A 408 9.99 7.16 -3.16
C SER A 408 9.24 8.22 -3.97
N ILE A 409 8.20 7.81 -4.70
CA ILE A 409 7.31 8.73 -5.43
C ILE A 409 6.21 9.23 -4.48
N CYS A 410 6.18 10.54 -4.19
CA CYS A 410 5.22 11.13 -3.24
C CYS A 410 3.96 11.66 -3.90
N SER A 411 4.07 12.11 -5.15
CA SER A 411 2.95 12.63 -5.93
C SER A 411 3.24 12.34 -7.40
N SER A 412 2.33 11.63 -8.07
CA SER A 412 2.49 11.31 -9.49
C SER A 412 2.24 12.54 -10.36
N SER A 413 1.44 13.51 -9.87
CA SER A 413 1.11 14.73 -10.59
C SER A 413 2.26 15.76 -10.58
N ALA A 414 3.00 15.89 -9.48
CA ALA A 414 4.02 16.93 -9.34
C ALA A 414 5.41 16.55 -9.89
N GLY A 415 5.63 15.30 -10.33
CA GLY A 415 6.96 14.80 -10.72
C GLY A 415 8.00 14.87 -9.58
N THR A 416 7.52 14.87 -8.34
CA THR A 416 8.35 14.98 -7.13
C THR A 416 8.65 13.62 -6.55
N PHE A 417 9.90 13.42 -6.16
CA PHE A 417 10.30 12.25 -5.38
C PHE A 417 11.16 12.66 -4.19
N LYS A 418 11.19 11.78 -3.21
CA LYS A 418 12.05 11.92 -2.04
C LYS A 418 13.20 10.93 -2.11
N LEU A 419 14.34 11.33 -1.57
CA LEU A 419 15.48 10.48 -1.30
C LEU A 419 15.73 10.49 0.21
N PHE A 420 15.75 9.31 0.81
CA PHE A 420 16.15 9.13 2.20
C PHE A 420 17.53 8.46 2.27
N ASP A 421 18.47 9.12 2.94
CA ASP A 421 19.78 8.56 3.24
C ASP A 421 19.72 7.81 4.58
N PRO A 422 19.83 6.47 4.58
CA PRO A 422 19.69 5.67 5.80
C PRO A 422 20.90 5.73 6.73
N ILE A 423 22.02 6.30 6.28
CA ILE A 423 23.27 6.37 7.04
C ILE A 423 23.38 7.72 7.75
N THR A 424 22.97 8.79 7.07
CA THR A 424 22.91 10.13 7.65
C THR A 424 21.54 10.47 8.26
N GLU A 425 20.54 9.62 8.02
CA GLU A 425 19.14 9.78 8.46
C GLU A 425 18.54 11.12 8.02
N LYS A 426 18.93 11.55 6.81
CA LYS A 426 18.48 12.78 6.19
C LYS A 426 17.57 12.48 5.01
N GLU A 427 16.63 13.38 4.80
CA GLU A 427 15.70 13.33 3.70
C GLU A 427 15.85 14.54 2.78
N TYR A 428 15.72 14.28 1.49
CA TYR A 428 15.84 15.28 0.45
C TYR A 428 14.62 15.19 -0.46
N THR A 429 13.96 16.32 -0.70
CA THR A 429 12.88 16.41 -1.69
C THR A 429 13.45 16.98 -2.98
N LEU A 430 13.32 16.23 -4.07
CA LEU A 430 13.82 16.62 -5.38
C LEU A 430 12.65 16.80 -6.34
N LYS A 431 12.68 17.92 -7.06
CA LYS A 431 11.88 18.15 -8.26
C LYS A 431 12.80 17.89 -9.45
N ASN A 432 12.60 16.79 -10.16
CA ASN A 432 13.37 16.47 -11.35
C ASN A 432 12.41 16.29 -12.54
N SER A 433 12.79 16.86 -13.69
CA SER A 433 12.11 16.71 -14.96
C SER A 433 12.12 15.26 -15.51
N SER A 434 12.94 14.37 -14.95
CA SER A 434 13.15 13.01 -15.50
C SER A 434 12.20 11.95 -14.95
N LEU A 435 11.41 12.26 -13.92
CA LEU A 435 10.19 11.51 -13.62
C LEU A 435 9.05 12.17 -14.37
N VAL A 436 8.37 11.42 -15.22
CA VAL A 436 7.30 11.98 -16.03
C VAL A 436 6.09 12.23 -15.14
N SER A 437 5.62 13.48 -15.09
CA SER A 437 4.35 13.81 -14.42
C SER A 437 3.21 13.03 -15.06
N CYS A 438 2.36 12.44 -14.23
CA CYS A 438 1.27 11.60 -14.68
C CYS A 438 0.07 11.74 -13.73
N ASP A 439 -0.95 12.43 -14.23
CA ASP A 439 -2.20 12.69 -13.51
C ASP A 439 -3.18 11.51 -13.66
N ASP A 440 -3.14 10.83 -14.81
CA ASP A 440 -4.12 9.81 -15.17
C ASP A 440 -3.75 8.39 -14.72
N TYR A 441 -2.46 8.10 -14.55
CA TYR A 441 -1.96 6.74 -14.29
C TYR A 441 -1.07 6.65 -13.06
N PHE A 442 -1.13 5.50 -12.40
CA PHE A 442 -0.14 5.09 -11.41
C PHE A 442 1.25 4.89 -12.05
N GLN A 443 2.29 5.13 -11.26
CA GLN A 443 3.68 4.88 -11.62
C GLN A 443 4.30 3.93 -10.62
N MET A 444 5.02 2.89 -11.03
CA MET A 444 5.67 1.92 -10.16
C MET A 444 7.17 1.86 -10.38
N LEU A 445 7.95 1.92 -9.30
CA LEU A 445 9.37 1.62 -9.32
C LEU A 445 9.56 0.10 -9.32
N LEU A 446 10.12 -0.46 -10.40
CA LEU A 446 10.20 -1.91 -10.59
C LEU A 446 11.58 -2.49 -10.27
N PHE A 447 12.63 -1.79 -10.69
CA PHE A 447 13.99 -2.27 -10.59
C PHE A 447 14.97 -1.09 -10.60
N ALA A 448 16.03 -1.17 -9.80
CA ALA A 448 17.08 -0.16 -9.76
C ALA A 448 18.46 -0.81 -9.76
N LYS A 449 19.33 -0.36 -10.67
CA LYS A 449 20.72 -0.81 -10.77
C LYS A 449 21.55 0.27 -11.46
N HIS A 450 22.80 0.45 -11.00
CA HIS A 450 23.75 1.39 -11.61
C HIS A 450 23.24 2.83 -11.78
N GLY A 451 22.46 3.34 -10.81
CA GLY A 451 21.89 4.71 -10.86
C GLY A 451 20.67 4.88 -11.75
N TRP A 452 20.20 3.82 -12.41
CA TRP A 452 18.99 3.82 -13.21
C TRP A 452 17.85 3.14 -12.46
N VAL A 453 16.64 3.68 -12.65
CA VAL A 453 15.39 3.08 -12.20
C VAL A 453 14.51 2.78 -13.40
N LEU A 454 13.97 1.58 -13.43
CA LEU A 454 12.93 1.19 -14.38
C LEU A 454 11.56 1.46 -13.75
N VAL A 455 10.73 2.21 -14.47
CA VAL A 455 9.41 2.66 -14.00
C VAL A 455 8.32 2.19 -14.95
N LEU A 456 7.27 1.60 -14.40
CA LEU A 456 6.04 1.29 -15.12
C LEU A 456 5.05 2.44 -14.95
N ARG A 457 4.53 2.96 -16.06
CA ARG A 457 3.46 3.97 -16.10
C ARG A 457 2.19 3.36 -16.67
N GLY A 458 1.15 3.30 -15.85
CA GLY A 458 -0.10 2.62 -16.18
C GLY A 458 0.10 1.11 -16.37
N SER A 459 -0.51 0.56 -17.41
CA SER A 459 -0.53 -0.88 -17.65
C SER A 459 0.28 -1.34 -18.84
N ARG A 460 0.99 -0.46 -19.58
CA ARG A 460 1.72 -0.85 -20.81
C ARG A 460 3.03 -0.09 -21.08
N TYR A 461 3.25 1.06 -20.45
CA TYR A 461 4.38 1.93 -20.78
C TYR A 461 5.50 1.78 -19.75
N LEU A 462 6.72 1.53 -20.21
CA LEU A 462 7.92 1.50 -19.38
C LEU A 462 8.86 2.63 -19.78
N TYR A 463 9.56 3.18 -18.80
CA TYR A 463 10.70 4.05 -19.06
C TYR A 463 11.78 3.81 -18.01
N ALA A 464 13.03 3.97 -18.41
CA ALA A 464 14.16 3.99 -17.51
C ALA A 464 14.63 5.43 -17.30
N THR A 465 14.97 5.79 -16.07
CA THR A 465 15.42 7.13 -15.71
C THR A 465 16.57 7.08 -14.73
N ASN A 466 17.55 7.97 -14.90
CA ASN A 466 18.57 8.23 -13.91
C ASN A 466 18.23 9.55 -13.22
N PRO A 467 17.68 9.52 -11.99
CA PRO A 467 17.24 10.72 -11.29
C PRO A 467 18.39 11.66 -10.89
N PHE A 468 19.64 11.22 -11.03
CA PHE A 468 20.82 11.98 -10.63
C PHE A 468 21.50 12.67 -11.81
N THR A 469 21.48 12.07 -13.01
CA THR A 469 21.98 12.69 -14.25
C THR A 469 20.89 13.43 -15.02
N GLY A 470 19.63 13.11 -14.74
CA GLY A 470 18.48 13.64 -15.46
C GLY A 470 18.18 12.90 -16.77
N GLU A 471 18.91 11.83 -17.06
CA GLU A 471 18.74 11.06 -18.28
C GLU A 471 17.50 10.17 -18.22
N MET A 472 16.85 10.00 -19.37
CA MET A 472 15.67 9.16 -19.53
C MET A 472 15.75 8.38 -20.84
N LEU A 473 15.13 7.21 -20.85
CA LEU A 473 14.90 6.37 -22.01
C LEU A 473 13.50 5.79 -21.92
N GLU A 474 12.65 6.10 -22.89
CA GLU A 474 11.35 5.44 -23.02
C GLU A 474 11.53 4.11 -23.75
N LEU A 475 10.85 3.06 -23.26
CA LEU A 475 10.81 1.76 -23.93
C LEU A 475 9.55 1.65 -24.77
N PRO A 476 9.55 0.82 -25.84
CA PRO A 476 8.35 0.52 -26.59
C PRO A 476 7.22 0.00 -25.69
N GLU A 477 5.98 0.21 -26.15
CA GLU A 477 4.81 -0.33 -25.46
C GLU A 477 4.93 -1.85 -25.34
N ILE A 478 4.72 -2.37 -24.13
CA ILE A 478 4.73 -3.81 -23.93
C ILE A 478 3.49 -4.41 -24.61
N PRO A 479 3.64 -5.46 -25.45
CA PRO A 479 2.51 -6.17 -26.02
C PRO A 479 1.58 -6.67 -24.91
N TRP A 480 0.27 -6.72 -25.19
CA TRP A 480 -0.75 -7.04 -24.19
C TRP A 480 -0.36 -8.23 -23.32
N LEU A 481 -0.35 -8.02 -22.00
CA LEU A 481 -0.10 -9.07 -21.04
C LEU A 481 -1.38 -9.73 -20.59
N ARG A 482 -1.32 -11.05 -20.54
CA ARG A 482 -2.38 -11.90 -20.02
C ARG A 482 -2.50 -11.81 -18.50
N ASN A 483 -1.44 -11.37 -17.77
CA ASN A 483 -1.42 -10.74 -16.43
C ASN A 483 0.05 -10.48 -15.97
N GLN A 484 0.25 -10.15 -14.69
CA GLN A 484 1.47 -9.87 -13.88
C GLN A 484 2.81 -10.41 -14.42
N PHE A 485 3.90 -9.62 -14.33
CA PHE A 485 5.26 -10.18 -14.35
C PHE A 485 5.71 -10.50 -12.93
N ASP A 486 6.45 -11.60 -12.78
CA ASP A 486 7.13 -11.97 -11.53
C ASP A 486 8.32 -11.05 -11.24
N GLY A 487 8.93 -10.52 -12.30
CA GLY A 487 10.12 -9.67 -12.19
C GLY A 487 10.58 -9.13 -13.54
N ILE A 488 11.33 -8.04 -13.48
CA ILE A 488 11.91 -7.36 -14.64
C ILE A 488 13.25 -6.73 -14.27
N SER A 489 14.25 -6.87 -15.13
CA SER A 489 15.55 -6.24 -14.92
C SER A 489 16.27 -5.96 -16.25
N PHE A 490 17.48 -5.38 -16.15
CA PHE A 490 18.31 -5.08 -17.30
C PHE A 490 19.76 -5.54 -17.10
N SER A 491 20.41 -5.89 -18.21
CA SER A 491 21.79 -6.41 -18.23
C SER A 491 22.83 -5.34 -17.87
N SER A 492 22.74 -4.17 -18.51
CA SER A 492 23.65 -3.03 -18.39
C SER A 492 22.86 -1.71 -18.31
N ALA A 493 23.54 -0.56 -18.31
CA ALA A 493 22.83 0.72 -18.29
C ALA A 493 21.83 0.81 -19.46
N PRO A 494 20.57 1.23 -19.26
CA PRO A 494 19.51 1.21 -20.29
C PRO A 494 19.87 1.86 -21.64
N LYS A 495 20.75 2.86 -21.64
CA LYS A 495 21.24 3.53 -22.87
C LYS A 495 22.45 2.87 -23.52
N SER A 496 23.01 1.83 -22.93
CA SER A 496 24.13 1.08 -23.49
C SER A 496 23.66 0.33 -24.75
N PRO A 497 24.46 0.30 -25.84
CA PRO A 497 24.06 -0.35 -27.09
C PRO A 497 23.92 -1.89 -26.97
N ASP A 498 24.45 -2.48 -25.90
CA ASP A 498 24.35 -3.91 -25.58
C ASP A 498 23.32 -4.21 -24.47
N CYS A 499 22.56 -3.19 -24.04
CA CYS A 499 21.57 -3.38 -22.99
C CYS A 499 20.45 -4.29 -23.46
N VAL A 500 20.09 -5.23 -22.59
CA VAL A 500 18.96 -6.14 -22.73
C VAL A 500 18.08 -5.97 -21.52
N VAL A 501 16.80 -5.70 -21.74
CA VAL A 501 15.78 -5.67 -20.69
C VAL A 501 14.98 -6.97 -20.78
N CYS A 502 14.87 -7.67 -19.67
CA CYS A 502 14.22 -8.98 -19.58
C CYS A 502 13.12 -8.93 -18.53
N ALA A 503 11.92 -9.34 -18.92
CA ALA A 503 10.76 -9.45 -18.06
C ALA A 503 10.21 -10.88 -18.11
N ILE A 504 9.77 -11.40 -16.96
CA ILE A 504 9.31 -12.78 -16.81
C ILE A 504 7.89 -12.77 -16.26
N ASP A 505 6.98 -13.42 -16.96
CA ASP A 505 5.61 -13.69 -16.54
C ASP A 505 5.46 -15.20 -16.39
N LYS A 506 5.29 -15.70 -15.16
CA LYS A 506 4.87 -17.09 -14.93
C LYS A 506 3.55 -17.13 -14.21
N THR A 507 2.54 -17.72 -14.87
CA THR A 507 1.23 -17.92 -14.25
C THR A 507 1.12 -19.34 -13.67
N ARG A 508 0.39 -19.50 -12.56
CA ARG A 508 0.04 -20.83 -12.03
C ARG A 508 -1.16 -21.49 -12.71
N ASN A 509 -1.85 -20.79 -13.61
CA ASN A 509 -2.97 -21.38 -14.33
C ASN A 509 -2.43 -22.32 -15.40
N ALA A 510 -2.64 -23.63 -15.26
CA ALA A 510 -2.28 -24.65 -16.26
C ALA A 510 -2.91 -24.41 -17.65
N ALA A 511 -3.81 -23.43 -17.78
CA ALA A 511 -4.41 -22.97 -19.03
C ALA A 511 -3.59 -21.87 -19.75
N HIS A 512 -2.48 -21.39 -19.18
CA HIS A 512 -1.70 -20.28 -19.72
C HIS A 512 -0.21 -20.59 -19.77
N ASN A 513 0.43 -20.18 -20.86
CA ASN A 513 1.86 -20.38 -21.09
C ASN A 513 2.67 -19.34 -20.31
N ASN A 514 3.81 -19.76 -19.76
CA ASN A 514 4.79 -18.86 -19.19
C ASN A 514 5.44 -18.04 -20.31
N LEU A 515 5.79 -16.78 -20.05
CA LEU A 515 6.31 -15.86 -21.06
C LEU A 515 7.60 -15.20 -20.57
N VAL A 516 8.61 -15.17 -21.43
CA VAL A 516 9.73 -14.23 -21.31
C VAL A 516 9.56 -13.16 -22.37
N MET A 517 9.80 -11.92 -21.98
CA MET A 517 9.89 -10.83 -22.92
C MET A 517 11.25 -10.17 -22.85
N VAL A 518 11.76 -9.81 -24.01
CA VAL A 518 13.08 -9.23 -24.17
C VAL A 518 12.99 -8.00 -25.04
N TRP A 519 13.72 -6.97 -24.65
CA TRP A 519 13.98 -5.80 -25.47
C TRP A 519 15.48 -5.58 -25.54
N HIS A 520 16.06 -5.55 -26.74
CA HIS A 520 17.44 -5.14 -26.95
C HIS A 520 17.49 -3.64 -27.24
N ALA A 521 18.58 -3.00 -26.83
CA ALA A 521 18.79 -1.59 -27.07
C ALA A 521 18.66 -1.24 -28.57
N GLY A 522 17.67 -0.40 -28.89
CA GLY A 522 17.37 0.03 -30.25
C GLY A 522 16.24 -0.74 -30.94
N ASP A 523 15.71 -1.81 -30.33
CA ASP A 523 14.55 -2.53 -30.85
C ASP A 523 13.30 -1.64 -30.83
N GLU A 524 12.52 -1.69 -31.91
CA GLU A 524 11.24 -0.96 -32.01
C GLU A 524 10.11 -1.64 -31.21
N HIS A 525 10.22 -2.94 -30.93
CA HIS A 525 9.19 -3.75 -30.29
C HIS A 525 9.81 -4.77 -29.33
N TRP A 526 9.03 -5.23 -28.36
CA TRP A 526 9.43 -6.34 -27.50
C TRP A 526 9.33 -7.67 -28.25
N THR A 527 10.30 -8.55 -28.02
CA THR A 527 10.26 -9.95 -28.47
C THR A 527 9.68 -10.81 -27.35
N GLN A 528 8.70 -11.65 -27.67
CA GLN A 528 8.06 -12.57 -26.73
C GLN A 528 8.46 -14.01 -27.02
N LEU A 529 8.73 -14.77 -25.97
CA LEU A 529 8.99 -16.21 -26.02
C LEU A 529 8.05 -16.91 -25.05
N GLU A 530 7.23 -17.82 -25.57
CA GLU A 530 6.46 -18.76 -24.75
C GLU A 530 7.39 -19.85 -24.24
N ILE A 531 7.44 -20.01 -22.93
CA ILE A 531 8.16 -21.07 -22.26
C ILE A 531 7.20 -22.24 -22.06
N ASP A 532 7.41 -23.32 -22.80
CA ASP A 532 6.78 -24.61 -22.55
C ASP A 532 7.50 -25.28 -21.37
N ASP A 533 7.16 -24.84 -20.15
CA ASP A 533 7.75 -25.34 -18.92
C ASP A 533 6.93 -26.50 -18.37
N ASN A 534 7.19 -27.72 -18.85
CA ASN A 534 6.66 -28.95 -18.26
C ASN A 534 7.37 -29.34 -16.94
N THR A 535 8.25 -28.47 -16.40
CA THR A 535 9.01 -28.75 -15.17
C THR A 535 8.29 -28.23 -13.92
N GLN A 536 8.75 -28.67 -12.74
CA GLN A 536 8.23 -28.22 -11.44
C GLN A 536 8.79 -26.84 -10.97
N PHE A 537 9.41 -26.05 -11.85
CA PHE A 537 9.95 -24.75 -11.47
C PHE A 537 8.84 -23.73 -11.25
N CYS A 538 8.61 -23.35 -9.99
CA CYS A 538 7.79 -22.20 -9.62
C CYS A 538 8.68 -20.97 -9.46
N SER A 539 8.54 -19.99 -10.35
CA SER A 539 9.20 -18.69 -10.20
C SER A 539 8.71 -17.98 -8.93
N SER A 540 9.61 -17.28 -8.25
CA SER A 540 9.26 -16.38 -7.15
C SER A 540 9.04 -14.96 -7.68
N TYR A 541 8.34 -14.11 -6.92
CA TYR A 541 8.24 -12.68 -7.21
C TYR A 541 9.57 -11.98 -6.90
N SER A 542 10.54 -12.19 -7.81
CA SER A 542 11.90 -11.67 -7.72
C SER A 542 12.34 -11.20 -9.11
N ASN A 543 12.97 -10.04 -9.15
CA ASN A 543 13.63 -9.58 -10.37
C ASN A 543 14.74 -10.56 -10.81
N PRO A 544 14.86 -10.86 -12.12
CA PRO A 544 15.94 -11.71 -12.61
C PRO A 544 17.29 -10.99 -12.52
N VAL A 545 18.36 -11.74 -12.32
CA VAL A 545 19.73 -11.20 -12.21
C VAL A 545 20.53 -11.55 -13.45
N PHE A 546 21.01 -10.53 -14.17
CA PHE A 546 21.94 -10.73 -15.27
C PHE A 546 23.32 -11.10 -14.73
N TYR A 547 23.79 -12.31 -15.04
CA TYR A 547 25.02 -12.91 -14.53
C TYR A 547 25.63 -13.80 -15.62
N HIS A 548 26.91 -13.60 -15.94
CA HIS A 548 27.62 -14.29 -17.03
C HIS A 548 26.80 -14.43 -18.34
N ASP A 549 26.33 -13.31 -18.88
CA ASP A 549 25.59 -13.19 -20.15
C ASP A 549 24.19 -13.82 -20.18
N GLU A 550 23.66 -14.23 -19.03
CA GLU A 550 22.35 -14.86 -18.90
C GLU A 550 21.55 -14.27 -17.73
N PHE A 551 20.21 -14.41 -17.77
CA PHE A 551 19.32 -13.98 -16.69
C PHE A 551 18.97 -15.16 -15.78
N TYR A 552 19.36 -15.07 -14.52
CA TYR A 552 19.06 -16.03 -13.48
C TYR A 552 17.80 -15.62 -12.71
N CYS A 553 16.92 -16.59 -12.51
CA CYS A 553 15.59 -16.39 -11.95
C CYS A 553 15.43 -17.30 -10.73
N LEU A 554 15.07 -16.71 -9.59
CA LEU A 554 14.91 -17.45 -8.35
C LEU A 554 13.55 -18.13 -8.29
N GLY A 555 13.53 -19.43 -8.07
CA GLY A 555 12.32 -20.18 -7.79
C GLY A 555 11.92 -20.11 -6.31
N THR A 556 10.66 -20.37 -6.00
CA THR A 556 10.11 -20.31 -4.63
C THR A 556 10.81 -21.25 -3.65
N ARG A 557 11.48 -22.29 -4.15
CA ARG A 557 12.23 -23.29 -3.37
C ARG A 557 13.75 -23.02 -3.33
N GLY A 558 14.23 -21.95 -3.96
CA GLY A 558 15.65 -21.67 -4.12
C GLY A 558 16.32 -22.36 -5.31
N ASN A 559 15.58 -23.11 -6.12
CA ASN A 559 16.04 -23.58 -7.43
C ASN A 559 16.16 -22.41 -8.42
N LEU A 560 16.88 -22.61 -9.53
CA LEU A 560 17.19 -21.54 -10.48
C LEU A 560 16.72 -21.85 -11.90
N GLY A 561 16.01 -20.90 -12.49
CA GLY A 561 15.74 -20.84 -13.92
C GLY A 561 16.73 -19.91 -14.60
N VAL A 562 17.19 -20.26 -15.79
CA VAL A 562 18.14 -19.46 -16.56
C VAL A 562 17.57 -19.18 -17.93
N PHE A 563 17.55 -17.91 -18.28
CA PHE A 563 17.16 -17.42 -19.59
C PHE A 563 18.38 -16.85 -20.31
N ASN A 564 18.63 -17.34 -21.51
CA ASN A 564 19.68 -16.82 -22.37
C ASN A 564 19.06 -15.87 -23.42
N PRO A 565 19.37 -14.56 -23.37
CA PRO A 565 18.76 -13.58 -24.26
C PRO A 565 19.31 -13.62 -25.70
N HIS A 566 20.47 -14.24 -25.93
CA HIS A 566 21.10 -14.26 -27.26
C HIS A 566 20.49 -15.31 -28.18
N ASN A 567 20.19 -16.50 -27.63
CA ASN A 567 19.60 -17.61 -28.38
C ASN A 567 18.11 -17.82 -28.03
N MET A 568 17.55 -16.98 -27.16
CA MET A 568 16.16 -17.05 -26.71
C MET A 568 15.80 -18.43 -26.14
N THR A 569 16.63 -18.96 -25.24
CA THR A 569 16.39 -20.27 -24.60
C THR A 569 16.16 -20.16 -23.11
N TRP A 570 15.20 -20.94 -22.61
CA TRP A 570 14.94 -21.12 -21.19
C TRP A 570 15.38 -22.51 -20.74
N ARG A 571 16.03 -22.60 -19.58
CA ARG A 571 16.32 -23.87 -18.93
C ARG A 571 16.18 -23.76 -17.42
N VAL A 572 15.74 -24.84 -16.79
CA VAL A 572 15.75 -24.98 -15.33
C VAL A 572 16.99 -25.78 -14.96
N LEU A 573 17.75 -25.31 -13.97
CA LEU A 573 18.95 -26.01 -13.53
C LEU A 573 18.59 -27.17 -12.61
N ASP A 574 19.21 -28.33 -12.80
CA ASP A 574 19.05 -29.52 -11.94
C ASP A 574 19.58 -29.27 -10.50
N LYS A 575 20.50 -28.31 -10.38
CA LYS A 575 21.07 -27.82 -9.12
C LYS A 575 21.11 -26.29 -9.18
N PRO A 576 21.05 -25.57 -8.04
CA PRO A 576 21.11 -26.07 -6.67
C PRO A 576 19.82 -26.78 -6.23
N GLY A 577 19.96 -27.67 -5.25
CA GLY A 577 18.80 -28.31 -4.61
C GLY A 577 17.94 -27.30 -3.86
N ALA A 578 16.73 -27.70 -3.51
CA ALA A 578 15.80 -26.86 -2.76
C ALA A 578 16.41 -26.42 -1.40
N ILE A 579 16.33 -25.13 -1.11
CA ILE A 579 16.70 -24.53 0.18
C ILE A 579 15.59 -24.78 1.20
N LEU A 580 14.34 -24.63 0.75
CA LEU A 580 13.15 -24.67 1.58
C LEU A 580 12.46 -26.03 1.47
N ASP A 581 12.03 -26.55 2.61
CA ASP A 581 11.17 -27.72 2.68
C ASP A 581 9.76 -27.38 2.15
N GLY A 582 9.11 -28.34 1.51
CA GLY A 582 7.77 -28.18 0.93
C GLY A 582 7.77 -27.49 -0.44
N ASP A 583 6.59 -26.96 -0.82
CA ASP A 583 6.33 -26.29 -2.10
C ASP A 583 5.62 -24.93 -1.86
N PRO A 584 6.36 -23.91 -1.38
CA PRO A 584 5.79 -22.58 -1.10
C PRO A 584 5.22 -21.95 -2.37
N LYS A 585 4.10 -21.23 -2.21
CA LYS A 585 3.48 -20.49 -3.30
C LYS A 585 4.26 -19.19 -3.58
N PRO A 586 4.30 -18.72 -4.84
CA PRO A 586 4.80 -17.39 -5.16
C PRO A 586 4.09 -16.35 -4.28
N GLY A 587 4.87 -15.48 -3.64
CA GLY A 587 4.36 -14.47 -2.73
C GLY A 587 4.01 -14.95 -1.31
N ASP A 588 4.25 -16.21 -0.93
CA ASP A 588 4.15 -16.64 0.48
C ASP A 588 5.16 -15.90 1.39
N GLN A 589 6.23 -15.40 0.79
CA GLN A 589 7.26 -14.56 1.38
C GLN A 589 7.93 -13.75 0.25
N TYR A 590 8.71 -12.73 0.62
CA TYR A 590 9.56 -12.04 -0.34
C TYR A 590 10.80 -12.89 -0.65
N CYS A 591 11.12 -12.96 -1.93
CA CYS A 591 12.31 -13.62 -2.43
C CYS A 591 13.09 -12.60 -3.24
N HIS A 592 14.40 -12.50 -3.00
CA HIS A 592 15.26 -11.65 -3.80
C HIS A 592 16.50 -12.42 -4.22
N LEU A 593 16.90 -12.26 -5.47
CA LEU A 593 18.21 -12.67 -5.97
C LEU A 593 19.04 -11.42 -6.26
N LEU A 594 20.30 -11.45 -5.89
CA LEU A 594 21.26 -10.41 -6.24
C LEU A 594 22.62 -11.00 -6.62
N GLU A 595 23.40 -10.22 -7.37
CA GLU A 595 24.81 -10.51 -7.65
C GLU A 595 25.69 -9.56 -6.81
N PHE A 596 26.70 -10.12 -6.17
CA PHE A 596 27.75 -9.34 -5.51
C PHE A 596 29.11 -10.03 -5.57
N ARG A 597 30.10 -9.31 -6.14
CA ARG A 597 31.48 -9.78 -6.30
C ARG A 597 31.56 -11.16 -6.95
N ASP A 598 30.82 -11.34 -8.04
CA ASP A 598 30.77 -12.59 -8.80
C ASP A 598 30.16 -13.76 -8.00
N ASN A 599 29.19 -13.46 -7.15
CA ASN A 599 28.42 -14.48 -6.41
C ASN A 599 26.94 -14.15 -6.47
N LEU A 600 26.13 -15.19 -6.64
CA LEU A 600 24.68 -15.09 -6.49
C LEU A 600 24.29 -15.30 -5.03
N ILE A 601 23.43 -14.41 -4.53
CA ILE A 601 22.92 -14.42 -3.16
C ILE A 601 21.39 -14.39 -3.21
N ALA A 602 20.76 -15.36 -2.54
CA ALA A 602 19.31 -15.43 -2.37
C ALA A 602 18.93 -14.95 -0.97
N ILE A 603 17.88 -14.15 -0.88
CA ILE A 603 17.32 -13.61 0.37
C ILE A 603 15.85 -14.02 0.46
N PHE A 604 15.46 -14.61 1.58
CA PHE A 604 14.08 -14.95 1.89
C PHE A 604 13.63 -14.16 3.11
N ARG A 605 12.58 -13.35 2.94
CA ARG A 605 12.04 -12.46 3.97
C ARG A 605 10.54 -12.76 4.17
N PRO A 606 10.10 -13.21 5.36
CA PRO A 606 8.70 -13.42 5.63
C PRO A 606 7.92 -12.08 5.67
N HIS A 607 6.61 -12.14 5.51
CA HIS A 607 5.72 -10.98 5.61
C HIS A 607 5.50 -10.48 7.05
N GLU A 608 6.07 -11.15 8.06
CA GLU A 608 5.89 -10.85 9.49
C GLU A 608 7.24 -10.51 10.14
N ASP A 609 7.27 -10.29 11.45
CA ASP A 609 8.49 -9.96 12.21
C ASP A 609 9.48 -11.14 12.38
N GLY A 610 9.37 -12.12 11.49
CA GLY A 610 10.20 -13.31 11.43
C GLY A 610 11.61 -13.05 10.89
N PRO A 611 12.50 -14.04 11.06
CA PRO A 611 13.89 -13.91 10.66
C PRO A 611 14.05 -13.91 9.14
N MET A 612 14.99 -13.09 8.64
CA MET A 612 15.46 -13.19 7.27
C MET A 612 16.55 -14.26 7.16
N ASP A 613 16.54 -15.00 6.06
CA ASP A 613 17.58 -15.97 5.73
C ASP A 613 18.27 -15.61 4.41
N LEU A 614 19.60 -15.70 4.41
CA LEU A 614 20.46 -15.35 3.29
C LEU A 614 21.30 -16.56 2.92
N TYR A 615 21.43 -16.81 1.62
CA TYR A 615 22.19 -17.93 1.08
C TYR A 615 23.09 -17.46 -0.06
N ARG A 616 24.36 -17.87 -0.03
CA ARG A 616 25.30 -17.65 -1.11
C ARG A 616 25.46 -18.94 -1.92
N LEU A 617 25.40 -18.83 -3.23
CA LEU A 617 25.60 -19.97 -4.13
C LEU A 617 27.10 -20.22 -4.33
N ASP A 618 27.55 -21.44 -4.03
CA ASP A 618 28.81 -21.93 -4.57
C ASP A 618 28.57 -22.39 -6.01
N MET A 619 29.03 -21.58 -6.98
CA MET A 619 28.88 -21.88 -8.41
C MET A 619 29.61 -23.14 -8.85
N SER A 620 30.67 -23.55 -8.14
CA SER A 620 31.45 -24.75 -8.50
C SER A 620 30.76 -26.04 -8.06
N GLN A 621 30.12 -26.03 -6.89
CA GLN A 621 29.40 -27.18 -6.34
C GLN A 621 27.92 -27.17 -6.68
N MET A 622 27.39 -26.00 -7.07
CA MET A 622 25.96 -25.71 -7.24
C MET A 622 25.17 -26.02 -5.96
N VAL A 623 25.63 -25.48 -4.82
CA VAL A 623 25.02 -25.66 -3.50
C VAL A 623 24.89 -24.31 -2.79
N TRP A 624 23.74 -24.09 -2.17
CA TRP A 624 23.49 -22.93 -1.32
C TRP A 624 24.15 -23.11 0.04
N THR A 625 24.92 -22.10 0.46
CA THR A 625 25.48 -22.02 1.81
C THR A 625 24.85 -20.88 2.55
N LYS A 626 24.32 -21.15 3.75
CA LYS A 626 23.70 -20.11 4.58
C LYS A 626 24.74 -19.08 5.02
N VAL A 627 24.37 -17.81 4.91
CA VAL A 627 25.18 -16.66 5.31
C VAL A 627 24.74 -16.22 6.70
N GLU A 628 25.59 -16.48 7.70
CA GLU A 628 25.32 -16.09 9.09
C GLU A 628 25.83 -14.66 9.42
N ARG A 629 26.74 -14.13 8.59
CA ARG A 629 27.39 -12.80 8.76
C ARG A 629 27.74 -12.20 7.41
N LEU A 630 27.61 -10.88 7.29
CA LEU A 630 28.03 -10.10 6.12
C LEU A 630 29.42 -9.47 6.32
N ASP A 631 29.98 -9.56 7.52
CA ASP A 631 31.26 -8.97 7.92
C ASP A 631 31.34 -7.48 7.59
N ASN A 632 32.05 -7.08 6.52
CA ASN A 632 32.25 -5.68 6.13
C ASN A 632 31.25 -5.19 5.06
N GLU A 633 30.16 -5.93 4.88
CA GLU A 633 29.17 -5.68 3.85
C GLU A 633 27.82 -5.33 4.49
N VAL A 634 26.99 -4.65 3.71
CA VAL A 634 25.64 -4.21 4.07
C VAL A 634 24.71 -4.51 2.90
N VAL A 635 23.49 -4.91 3.23
CA VAL A 635 22.45 -5.19 2.23
C VAL A 635 21.33 -4.17 2.39
N PHE A 636 20.74 -3.76 1.28
CA PHE A 636 19.54 -2.93 1.21
C PHE A 636 18.47 -3.72 0.46
N VAL A 637 17.31 -3.90 1.08
CA VAL A 637 16.19 -4.69 0.54
C VAL A 637 14.93 -3.81 0.58
N ASP A 638 14.26 -3.70 -0.55
CA ASP A 638 12.91 -3.15 -0.64
C ASP A 638 11.92 -4.26 -1.05
N ASN A 639 10.71 -3.92 -1.45
CA ASN A 639 9.69 -4.92 -1.78
C ASN A 639 9.98 -5.65 -3.11
N TRP A 640 10.90 -5.16 -3.93
CA TRP A 640 11.12 -5.64 -5.31
C TRP A 640 12.59 -5.93 -5.62
N ASN A 641 13.50 -5.21 -4.99
CA ASN A 641 14.91 -5.18 -5.31
C ASN A 641 15.77 -5.39 -4.07
N ALA A 642 16.95 -5.95 -4.28
CA ALA A 642 17.95 -6.10 -3.25
C ALA A 642 19.32 -5.77 -3.82
N VAL A 643 20.12 -5.03 -3.05
CA VAL A 643 21.46 -4.62 -3.44
C VAL A 643 22.40 -4.76 -2.26
N MET A 644 23.60 -5.25 -2.54
CA MET A 644 24.66 -5.44 -1.56
C MET A 644 25.86 -4.58 -1.93
N VAL A 645 26.42 -3.89 -0.93
CA VAL A 645 27.59 -3.01 -1.12
C VAL A 645 28.55 -3.15 0.07
N PRO A 646 29.82 -2.73 -0.09
CA PRO A 646 30.71 -2.54 1.05
C PRO A 646 30.11 -1.55 2.05
N ALA A 647 30.20 -1.84 3.34
CA ALA A 647 29.64 -0.97 4.36
C ALA A 647 30.33 0.41 4.33
N PRO A 648 29.56 1.53 4.27
CA PRO A 648 30.16 2.86 4.22
C PRO A 648 30.75 3.29 5.57
N ARG A 649 30.34 2.64 6.66
CA ARG A 649 30.82 2.83 8.04
C ARG A 649 30.80 1.49 8.76
N ASP A 650 31.72 1.28 9.70
CA ASP A 650 31.80 0.07 10.51
C ASP A 650 30.51 -0.23 11.28
N THR A 651 29.76 0.81 11.65
CA THR A 651 28.46 0.67 12.33
C THR A 651 27.41 -0.01 11.47
N CYS A 652 27.53 0.01 10.15
CA CYS A 652 26.56 -0.52 9.20
C CYS A 652 26.79 -2.00 8.84
N CYS A 653 27.95 -2.53 9.23
CA CYS A 653 28.34 -3.91 9.00
C CYS A 653 27.30 -4.89 9.57
N ASN A 654 27.01 -5.97 8.84
CA ASN A 654 26.04 -7.01 9.23
C ASN A 654 24.58 -6.54 9.35
N ARG A 655 24.25 -5.39 8.77
CA ARG A 655 22.87 -4.88 8.71
C ARG A 655 22.26 -5.13 7.34
N ILE A 656 20.95 -5.34 7.37
CA ILE A 656 20.09 -5.36 6.20
C ILE A 656 19.09 -4.23 6.36
N TYR A 657 19.29 -3.14 5.63
CA TYR A 657 18.36 -2.01 5.64
C TYR A 657 17.11 -2.36 4.85
N VAL A 658 15.94 -2.05 5.40
CA VAL A 658 14.63 -2.29 4.77
C VAL A 658 14.01 -0.97 4.31
N SER A 659 13.03 -1.01 3.42
CA SER A 659 12.24 0.17 2.96
C SER A 659 11.38 0.84 4.05
N LYS A 660 11.66 0.57 5.34
CA LYS A 660 10.92 1.07 6.50
C LYS A 660 11.77 2.07 7.31
N LEU A 661 11.08 2.98 7.97
CA LEU A 661 11.60 4.08 8.77
C LEU A 661 11.03 4.00 10.20
N GLY A 662 11.68 4.68 11.14
CA GLY A 662 11.16 4.87 12.48
C GLY A 662 9.73 5.42 12.48
N GLY A 663 8.95 5.01 13.47
CA GLY A 663 7.58 5.49 13.64
C GLY A 663 7.52 7.01 13.90
N TYR A 664 6.37 7.60 13.58
CA TYR A 664 6.05 8.95 14.01
C TYR A 664 5.71 8.94 15.51
N ASN A 665 6.52 9.60 16.34
CA ASN A 665 6.10 9.93 17.70
C ASN A 665 5.38 11.29 17.67
N GLU A 666 4.32 11.44 18.47
CA GLU A 666 3.42 12.62 18.48
C GLU A 666 4.13 13.97 18.70
N GLU A 667 5.40 13.98 19.09
CA GLU A 667 6.17 15.22 19.33
C GLU A 667 7.37 15.44 18.40
N LYS A 668 7.83 14.45 17.60
CA LYS A 668 8.92 14.61 16.60
C LYS A 668 8.89 13.54 15.49
N GLU A 669 9.12 13.97 14.24
CA GLU A 669 9.53 13.09 13.13
C GLU A 669 10.84 12.38 13.51
N SER A 670 10.79 11.08 13.81
CA SER A 670 11.98 10.25 13.87
C SER A 670 12.18 9.58 12.52
N ASN A 671 12.83 10.27 11.58
CA ASN A 671 13.28 9.66 10.31
C ASN A 671 14.49 8.73 10.54
N SER A 672 14.44 7.92 11.59
CA SER A 672 15.49 6.94 11.87
C SER A 672 15.39 5.78 10.89
N SER A 673 16.52 5.28 10.44
CA SER A 673 16.57 4.12 9.55
C SER A 673 16.12 2.84 10.28
N ALA A 674 15.39 1.96 9.59
CA ALA A 674 15.11 0.61 10.10
C ALA A 674 16.00 -0.42 9.40
N PHE A 675 16.54 -1.35 10.19
CA PHE A 675 17.37 -2.43 9.67
C PHE A 675 17.17 -3.73 10.47
N TYR A 676 17.44 -4.84 9.80
CA TYR A 676 17.59 -6.15 10.43
C TYR A 676 19.07 -6.40 10.71
N ASP A 677 19.41 -6.65 11.97
CA ASP A 677 20.76 -7.07 12.36
C ASP A 677 20.88 -8.58 12.18
N LEU A 678 21.70 -9.01 11.22
CA LEU A 678 21.82 -10.43 10.86
C LEU A 678 22.42 -11.24 12.02
N LYS A 679 23.27 -10.61 12.84
CA LYS A 679 23.95 -11.28 13.96
C LYS A 679 23.01 -11.55 15.13
N SER A 680 22.20 -10.58 15.53
CA SER A 680 21.22 -10.75 16.61
C SER A 680 19.90 -11.33 16.13
N ARG A 681 19.69 -11.39 14.81
CA ARG A 681 18.46 -11.85 14.13
C ARG A 681 17.22 -11.05 14.53
N LYS A 682 17.35 -9.73 14.64
CA LYS A 682 16.28 -8.82 15.09
C LYS A 682 16.20 -7.55 14.26
N TYR A 683 14.99 -7.01 14.16
CA TYR A 683 14.74 -5.68 13.61
C TYR A 683 15.05 -4.59 14.65
N TYR A 684 15.61 -3.49 14.16
CA TYR A 684 15.85 -2.26 14.92
C TYR A 684 15.36 -1.05 14.11
N PRO A 685 14.36 -0.30 14.61
CA PRO A 685 13.44 -0.62 15.70
C PRO A 685 12.61 -1.90 15.46
N SER A 686 11.75 -2.30 16.40
CA SER A 686 10.84 -3.44 16.21
C SER A 686 10.02 -3.31 14.92
N TYR A 687 9.70 -4.43 14.27
CA TYR A 687 9.08 -4.47 12.93
C TYR A 687 7.73 -3.72 12.83
N PHE A 688 6.87 -3.85 13.84
CA PHE A 688 5.59 -3.15 13.90
C PHE A 688 5.77 -1.69 14.32
N ASN A 689 4.84 -0.84 13.89
CA ASN A 689 4.83 0.61 14.05
C ASN A 689 5.95 1.34 13.30
N LEU A 690 6.68 0.65 12.44
CA LEU A 690 7.53 1.30 11.45
C LEU A 690 6.68 1.97 10.37
N THR A 691 7.21 3.05 9.83
CA THR A 691 6.61 3.79 8.72
C THR A 691 7.26 3.35 7.42
N GLU A 692 6.50 2.93 6.44
CA GLU A 692 6.96 2.62 5.09
C GLU A 692 6.49 3.69 4.10
N ARG A 693 7.36 4.04 3.15
CA ARG A 693 6.97 4.86 2.01
C ARG A 693 6.43 3.95 0.93
N MET A 694 5.21 4.26 0.50
CA MET A 694 4.63 3.60 -0.67
C MET A 694 5.51 3.86 -1.89
N ASN A 695 5.53 2.89 -2.80
CA ASN A 695 6.30 2.95 -4.04
C ASN A 695 7.76 3.41 -3.84
N SER A 696 8.51 2.65 -3.05
CA SER A 696 9.90 2.97 -2.74
C SER A 696 10.87 1.90 -3.23
N ILE A 697 12.06 2.32 -3.63
CA ILE A 697 13.14 1.45 -4.13
C ILE A 697 14.51 1.96 -3.69
N TRP A 698 15.43 1.04 -3.39
CA TRP A 698 16.82 1.38 -3.14
C TRP A 698 17.57 1.65 -4.43
N ILE A 699 18.19 2.84 -4.52
CA ILE A 699 18.97 3.24 -5.68
C ILE A 699 20.36 3.71 -5.28
N GLU A 700 21.39 3.13 -5.89
CA GLU A 700 22.77 3.60 -5.74
C GLU A 700 23.04 4.78 -6.70
N PRO A 701 23.47 5.95 -6.21
CA PRO A 701 23.88 7.05 -7.07
C PRO A 701 25.05 6.67 -7.97
N ASN A 702 24.87 6.78 -9.29
CA ASN A 702 25.94 6.51 -10.25
C ASN A 702 25.93 7.51 -11.41
N PHE A 703 27.10 8.10 -11.68
CA PHE A 703 27.36 9.13 -12.69
C PHE A 703 28.42 8.71 -13.70
N LYS A 704 28.81 7.44 -13.72
CA LYS A 704 29.68 6.94 -14.78
C LYS A 704 28.88 7.01 -16.08
N SER A 705 29.22 7.95 -16.96
CA SER A 705 28.99 7.78 -18.38
C SER A 705 29.79 6.56 -18.78
N GLN A 706 29.12 5.41 -18.90
CA GLN A 706 29.75 4.22 -19.46
C GLN A 706 29.86 4.39 -20.97
#